data_AF-D3P822-F1
#
_entry.id   AF-D3P822-F1
#
_cell.length_a   1.000
_cell.length_b   1.000
_cell.length_c   1.000
_cell.angle_alpha   90.00
_cell.angle_beta   90.00
_cell.angle_gamma   90.00
#
_symmetry.space_group_name_H-M   'P 1'
#
loop_
_entity.id
_entity.type
_entity.pdbx_description
1 polymer ?
#
loop_
_entity_poly.entity_id
_entity_poly.type
_entity_poly.pdbx_seq_one_letter_code
_entity_poly.pdbx_strand_id
1 'polypeptide(L)'
;MTVAIEKNLGVAELAALFGGSEEQVARWCAPYLDSFDFGYTELAGAERDRMLLEALKRLEPNAVSVSGKDRQPEWETGWTENLTEFVNDGYRLDSLVPKYIRPNEVVRLFGQYARPHNPHFIRDYTKTYRAWLAQRFFADASAIYEFGCGPGSHVAYFAETFPGKPVVGLDWAEASVRIMQAMADHYGWPVSGHRFDFFAPDHGIRLPEGAAVLTFGALEQVGANHGPFLDYLLASQPLRCVHVEGINELYDEEDLLDRLALRYHERRNYLSNLLTRLRELEAEGKVVIEAVHRQRFGTRFNDTFSYVVWRPVRPDERNRRDAGTAGRAAPATGKSGVGNSAAADTGPASQARLFDLKPVADLFAAVRYEDALAELGRVSNAAGGRAERGAAAGWRRRLLANLGDLDGALASAAEAVFCNPDSAEDHYRQAEILARRGRYAEAFASARAAHDRAPADLRPLAVCMEAALAAPSLRSEFLSWCARSASPRAMDSAGPVVRAASGILLPDKRAAFELADGSHPDALNVLRTAEGVSFLPAAPAEGGSLAALAAGFDHCVRVCDALTGVHPLVDRASAARYVGHRALSLVDDGQGAVMDLLTTIPMTVGQRPYTLLLDLIPAMFQPFEPYVRHAVSADRSPLYWIVRAFLESPHCLAIYSPYQEGQSLLGRFFQSPAIERKTAMVDHLTPDETRSQAITLRPSSAGGRREGGPTLLFTASAVNPSTKFYLRGGVYVLALFRELVERYPDLRLIMRTPLPDTLGLALRDLAVTHPNIRLIETKIDYASYHDLFRQSDIFLSPSTGFYMNSTLNAMRYGAVPVLTDTFGCRDMIADGRNGVLVAMPPDALVIDADRGAYSQDFRGFMRPDEPGDPALFGRLREAVVGLIENPDRRQELSHQAMDDHARGFPGRPQGRPITNILKQALASEQVLRQQEPHIVLPASWKSSVL
;
A
#
# COMPACT_ATOMS: atom_id res chain seq x y z
N MET A 1 -5.08 -26.29 19.11
CA MET A 1 -6.38 -25.91 19.69
C MET A 1 -6.28 -24.45 20.10
N THR A 2 -6.79 -23.54 19.28
CA THR A 2 -6.87 -22.11 19.60
C THR A 2 -8.02 -21.91 20.58
N VAL A 3 -7.73 -21.36 21.76
CA VAL A 3 -8.74 -21.00 22.77
C VAL A 3 -9.56 -19.83 22.21
N ALA A 4 -10.88 -19.97 22.15
CA ALA A 4 -11.77 -18.88 21.75
C ALA A 4 -11.72 -17.76 22.81
N ILE A 5 -11.43 -16.54 22.39
CA ILE A 5 -11.38 -15.37 23.29
C ILE A 5 -12.78 -14.77 23.33
N GLU A 6 -13.46 -14.90 24.46
CA GLU A 6 -14.72 -14.19 24.72
C GLU A 6 -14.44 -12.70 24.97
N LYS A 7 -15.24 -11.84 24.35
CA LYS A 7 -15.13 -10.38 24.41
C LYS A 7 -16.50 -9.76 24.67
N ASN A 8 -16.52 -8.51 25.10
CA ASN A 8 -17.75 -7.73 25.32
C ASN A 8 -17.56 -6.30 24.81
N LEU A 9 -18.61 -5.65 24.31
CA LEU A 9 -18.57 -4.21 24.01
C LEU A 9 -18.95 -3.42 25.26
N GLY A 10 -17.96 -2.91 25.98
CA GLY A 10 -18.15 -1.96 27.07
C GLY A 10 -18.28 -0.53 26.58
N VAL A 11 -18.31 0.40 27.54
CA VAL A 11 -18.42 1.85 27.28
C VAL A 11 -17.29 2.33 26.36
N ALA A 12 -16.05 1.88 26.60
CA ALA A 12 -14.88 2.26 25.81
C ALA A 12 -14.97 1.75 24.37
N GLU A 13 -15.34 0.49 24.17
CA GLU A 13 -15.48 -0.08 22.83
C GLU A 13 -16.62 0.59 22.06
N LEU A 14 -17.76 0.85 22.70
CA LEU A 14 -18.89 1.55 22.07
C LEU A 14 -18.55 3.00 21.76
N ALA A 15 -17.81 3.71 22.62
CA ALA A 15 -17.34 5.06 22.34
C ALA A 15 -16.42 5.10 21.11
N ALA A 16 -15.52 4.12 20.98
CA ALA A 16 -14.66 3.96 19.82
C ALA A 16 -15.45 3.66 18.54
N LEU A 17 -16.43 2.75 18.60
CA LEU A 17 -17.31 2.46 17.47
C LEU A 17 -18.11 3.70 17.07
N PHE A 18 -18.69 4.43 18.03
CA PHE A 18 -19.55 5.59 17.77
C PHE A 18 -18.78 6.85 17.35
N GLY A 19 -17.47 6.92 17.60
CA GLY A 19 -16.69 8.15 17.37
C GLY A 19 -17.01 9.23 18.40
N GLY A 20 -17.34 8.81 19.62
CA GLY A 20 -17.68 9.66 20.75
C GLY A 20 -16.76 9.46 21.95
N SER A 21 -17.06 10.13 23.04
CA SER A 21 -16.37 9.93 24.32
C SER A 21 -17.07 8.88 25.18
N GLU A 22 -16.30 8.23 26.06
CA GLU A 22 -16.84 7.29 27.05
C GLU A 22 -17.92 7.93 27.93
N GLU A 23 -17.74 9.19 28.32
CA GLU A 23 -18.73 9.93 29.11
C GLU A 23 -20.08 10.04 28.39
N GLN A 24 -20.06 10.35 27.09
CA GLN A 24 -21.27 10.44 26.28
C GLN A 24 -21.99 9.10 26.19
N VAL A 25 -21.25 8.01 25.97
CA VAL A 25 -21.84 6.67 25.89
C VAL A 25 -22.37 6.23 27.25
N ALA A 26 -21.57 6.33 28.31
CA ALA A 26 -21.99 5.97 29.66
C ALA A 26 -23.25 6.73 30.09
N ARG A 27 -23.37 8.02 29.74
CA ARG A 27 -24.49 8.85 30.12
C ARG A 27 -25.73 8.63 29.26
N TRP A 28 -25.59 8.66 27.94
CA TRP A 28 -26.73 8.66 27.01
C TRP A 28 -27.23 7.26 26.66
N CYS A 29 -26.39 6.24 26.83
CA CYS A 29 -26.74 4.85 26.52
C CYS A 29 -26.98 4.01 27.77
N ALA A 30 -26.91 4.57 28.99
CA ALA A 30 -27.01 3.82 30.26
C ALA A 30 -28.14 2.77 30.30
N PRO A 31 -29.40 3.12 29.92
CA PRO A 31 -30.50 2.15 29.99
C PRO A 31 -30.29 0.91 29.12
N TYR A 32 -29.56 1.05 28.01
CA TYR A 32 -29.28 -0.04 27.07
C TYR A 32 -28.07 -0.86 27.49
N LEU A 33 -27.05 -0.22 28.06
CA LEU A 33 -25.87 -0.91 28.61
C LEU A 33 -26.26 -1.84 29.76
N ASP A 34 -27.24 -1.45 30.57
CA ASP A 34 -27.73 -2.27 31.69
C ASP A 34 -28.66 -3.41 31.23
N SER A 35 -29.30 -3.27 30.06
CA SER A 35 -30.37 -4.16 29.61
C SER A 35 -29.95 -5.16 28.52
N PHE A 36 -28.88 -4.87 27.78
CA PHE A 36 -28.47 -5.67 26.62
C PHE A 36 -27.15 -6.38 26.83
N ASP A 37 -27.08 -7.61 26.32
CA ASP A 37 -25.84 -8.38 26.26
C ASP A 37 -25.09 -8.06 24.96
N PHE A 38 -23.90 -7.49 25.12
CA PHE A 38 -22.95 -7.20 24.04
C PHE A 38 -21.76 -8.17 23.99
N GLY A 39 -21.88 -9.33 24.62
CA GLY A 39 -20.93 -10.43 24.53
C GLY A 39 -20.81 -10.97 23.11
N TYR A 40 -19.58 -11.27 22.70
CA TYR A 40 -19.29 -11.88 21.40
C TYR A 40 -18.02 -12.72 21.42
N THR A 41 -17.87 -13.57 20.42
CA THR A 41 -16.67 -14.36 20.14
C THR A 41 -16.14 -14.01 18.76
N GLU A 42 -14.87 -13.61 18.68
CA GLU A 42 -14.21 -13.36 17.39
C GLU A 42 -13.97 -14.68 16.64
N LEU A 43 -14.30 -14.74 15.36
CA LEU A 43 -14.16 -15.92 14.52
C LEU A 43 -12.74 -16.00 13.95
N ALA A 44 -12.13 -17.19 14.05
CA ALA A 44 -10.80 -17.47 13.52
C ALA A 44 -10.75 -18.82 12.78
N GLY A 45 -9.67 -19.03 12.01
CA GLY A 45 -9.44 -20.28 11.26
C GLY A 45 -10.62 -20.66 10.36
N ALA A 46 -11.01 -21.95 10.41
CA ALA A 46 -12.07 -22.49 9.56
C ALA A 46 -13.44 -21.78 9.71
N GLU A 47 -13.74 -21.20 10.88
CA GLU A 47 -15.00 -20.46 11.06
C GLU A 47 -14.98 -19.11 10.32
N ARG A 48 -13.86 -18.39 10.39
CA ARG A 48 -13.62 -17.17 9.62
C ARG A 48 -13.60 -17.46 8.12
N ASP A 49 -12.92 -18.52 7.72
CA ASP A 49 -12.80 -18.90 6.31
C ASP A 49 -14.16 -19.29 5.69
N ARG A 50 -15.07 -19.87 6.48
CA ARG A 50 -16.46 -20.09 6.05
C ARG A 50 -17.20 -18.78 5.75
N MET A 51 -17.01 -17.75 6.58
CA MET A 51 -17.63 -16.44 6.35
C MET A 51 -17.02 -15.75 5.12
N LEU A 52 -15.71 -15.84 4.94
CA LEU A 52 -15.02 -15.36 3.73
C LEU A 52 -15.56 -16.05 2.47
N LEU A 53 -15.71 -17.38 2.51
CA LEU A 53 -16.26 -18.14 1.39
C LEU A 53 -17.71 -17.76 1.10
N GLU A 54 -18.53 -17.53 2.12
CA GLU A 54 -19.90 -17.06 1.93
C GLU A 54 -19.93 -15.67 1.28
N ALA A 55 -19.09 -14.74 1.75
CA ALA A 55 -18.96 -13.41 1.15
C ALA A 55 -18.53 -13.51 -0.32
N LEU A 56 -17.54 -14.34 -0.65
CA LEU A 56 -17.08 -14.58 -2.02
C LEU A 56 -18.19 -15.15 -2.92
N LYS A 57 -18.98 -16.10 -2.41
CA LYS A 57 -20.14 -16.66 -3.15
C LYS A 57 -21.16 -15.58 -3.50
N ARG A 58 -21.37 -14.59 -2.62
CA ARG A 58 -22.25 -13.44 -2.92
C ARG A 58 -21.69 -12.49 -3.97
N LEU A 59 -20.41 -12.60 -4.33
CA LEU A 59 -19.79 -11.81 -5.41
C LEU A 59 -19.84 -12.50 -6.78
N GLU A 60 -20.29 -13.76 -6.83
CA GLU A 60 -20.55 -14.47 -8.09
C GLU A 60 -21.62 -13.75 -8.91
N PRO A 61 -21.54 -13.79 -10.25
CA PRO A 61 -22.56 -13.17 -11.10
C PRO A 61 -23.97 -13.65 -10.73
N ASN A 62 -24.92 -12.70 -10.59
CA ASN A 62 -26.32 -12.95 -10.24
C ASN A 62 -26.58 -13.54 -8.84
N ALA A 63 -25.56 -13.64 -7.96
CA ALA A 63 -25.74 -14.15 -6.60
C ALA A 63 -26.43 -13.15 -5.65
N VAL A 64 -26.54 -11.89 -6.05
CA VAL A 64 -27.21 -10.83 -5.31
C VAL A 64 -28.10 -10.00 -6.22
N SER A 65 -29.22 -9.52 -5.68
CA SER A 65 -30.06 -8.54 -6.36
C SER A 65 -29.38 -7.16 -6.37
N VAL A 66 -29.59 -6.43 -7.47
CA VAL A 66 -29.13 -5.06 -7.64
C VAL A 66 -30.17 -4.11 -7.03
N SER A 67 -29.70 -3.14 -6.25
CA SER A 67 -30.53 -2.10 -5.64
C SER A 67 -30.86 -0.99 -6.65
N GLY A 68 -32.05 -0.39 -6.50
CA GLY A 68 -32.52 0.66 -7.40
C GLY A 68 -34.03 0.82 -7.37
N LYS A 69 -34.52 1.74 -8.22
CA LYS A 69 -35.94 2.11 -8.37
C LYS A 69 -36.89 0.93 -8.56
N ASP A 70 -36.44 -0.14 -9.21
CA ASP A 70 -37.27 -1.29 -9.56
C ASP A 70 -37.66 -2.14 -8.33
N ARG A 71 -37.02 -1.91 -7.17
CA ARG A 71 -37.31 -2.62 -5.91
C ARG A 71 -38.40 -1.96 -5.06
N GLN A 72 -38.96 -0.83 -5.50
CA GLN A 72 -40.04 -0.14 -4.77
C GLN A 72 -41.23 -1.06 -4.38
N PRO A 73 -41.69 -2.00 -5.22
CA PRO A 73 -42.76 -2.94 -4.82
C PRO A 73 -42.36 -3.88 -3.67
N GLU A 74 -41.08 -4.24 -3.56
CA GLU A 74 -40.57 -5.09 -2.48
C GLU A 74 -40.62 -4.35 -1.14
N TRP A 75 -40.26 -3.06 -1.13
CA TRP A 75 -40.35 -2.21 0.05
C TRP A 75 -41.79 -1.99 0.48
N GLU A 76 -42.69 -1.70 -0.45
CA GLU A 76 -44.13 -1.56 -0.16
C GLU A 76 -44.69 -2.83 0.50
N THR A 77 -44.32 -4.00 -0.05
CA THR A 77 -44.76 -5.30 0.48
C THR A 77 -44.24 -5.51 1.90
N GLY A 78 -42.93 -5.32 2.12
CA GLY A 78 -42.29 -5.52 3.43
C GLY A 78 -42.83 -4.56 4.50
N TRP A 79 -43.00 -3.29 4.16
CA TRP A 79 -43.54 -2.30 5.10
C TRP A 79 -45.04 -2.49 5.35
N THR A 80 -45.80 -3.04 4.40
CA THR A 80 -47.20 -3.45 4.64
C THR A 80 -47.29 -4.59 5.64
N GLU A 81 -46.36 -5.54 5.60
CA GLU A 81 -46.25 -6.60 6.60
C GLU A 81 -45.99 -6.01 8.00
N ASN A 82 -44.99 -5.13 8.12
CA ASN A 82 -44.70 -4.43 9.37
C ASN A 82 -45.91 -3.61 9.88
N LEU A 83 -46.62 -2.90 9.00
CA LEU A 83 -47.83 -2.14 9.35
C LEU A 83 -48.92 -3.07 9.90
N THR A 84 -49.14 -4.19 9.23
CA THR A 84 -50.18 -5.16 9.62
C THR A 84 -49.86 -5.75 10.99
N GLU A 85 -48.62 -6.15 11.22
CA GLU A 85 -48.18 -6.65 12.53
C GLU A 85 -48.24 -5.57 13.61
N PHE A 86 -47.80 -4.35 13.30
CA PHE A 86 -47.86 -3.23 14.23
C PHE A 86 -49.29 -2.99 14.72
N VAL A 87 -50.27 -2.93 13.82
CA VAL A 87 -51.68 -2.75 14.19
C VAL A 87 -52.23 -3.98 14.95
N ASN A 88 -51.92 -5.19 14.49
CA ASN A 88 -52.44 -6.43 15.09
C ASN A 88 -51.84 -6.74 16.47
N ASP A 89 -50.58 -6.36 16.71
CA ASP A 89 -49.88 -6.56 17.99
C ASP A 89 -50.13 -5.40 18.97
N GLY A 90 -51.26 -4.69 18.82
CA GLY A 90 -51.64 -3.61 19.72
C GLY A 90 -50.69 -2.42 19.69
N TYR A 91 -50.16 -2.10 18.51
CA TYR A 91 -49.27 -0.95 18.26
C TYR A 91 -47.91 -1.03 18.95
N ARG A 92 -47.40 -2.24 19.23
CA ARG A 92 -46.08 -2.41 19.86
C ARG A 92 -44.93 -1.98 18.93
N LEU A 93 -44.06 -1.09 19.43
CA LEU A 93 -42.95 -0.52 18.65
C LEU A 93 -41.92 -1.55 18.15
N ASP A 94 -41.76 -2.68 18.85
CA ASP A 94 -40.84 -3.76 18.42
C ASP A 94 -41.29 -4.41 17.10
N SER A 95 -42.57 -4.30 16.72
CA SER A 95 -43.11 -4.79 15.44
C SER A 95 -42.66 -3.93 14.25
N LEU A 96 -42.06 -2.76 14.52
CA LEU A 96 -41.48 -1.88 13.49
C LEU A 96 -40.02 -2.23 13.16
N VAL A 97 -39.43 -3.26 13.77
CA VAL A 97 -38.09 -3.71 13.39
C VAL A 97 -38.16 -4.34 11.97
N PRO A 98 -37.34 -3.88 11.01
CA PRO A 98 -37.32 -4.46 9.67
C PRO A 98 -36.99 -5.95 9.69
N LYS A 99 -37.73 -6.75 8.91
CA LYS A 99 -37.58 -8.22 8.86
C LYS A 99 -36.23 -8.70 8.31
N TYR A 100 -35.49 -7.85 7.62
CA TYR A 100 -34.13 -8.18 7.19
C TYR A 100 -33.11 -8.16 8.34
N ILE A 101 -33.44 -7.57 9.50
CA ILE A 101 -32.64 -7.70 10.72
C ILE A 101 -32.96 -9.06 11.34
N ARG A 102 -32.09 -10.04 11.06
CA ARG A 102 -32.29 -11.43 11.46
C ARG A 102 -31.61 -11.73 12.79
N PRO A 103 -32.17 -12.65 13.60
CA PRO A 103 -31.50 -13.11 14.80
C PRO A 103 -30.31 -14.02 14.49
N ASN A 104 -29.35 -14.11 15.41
CA ASN A 104 -28.16 -14.99 15.35
C ASN A 104 -27.22 -14.75 14.15
N GLU A 105 -27.22 -13.54 13.60
CA GLU A 105 -26.31 -13.18 12.50
C GLU A 105 -24.87 -13.03 12.99
N VAL A 106 -23.93 -13.54 12.20
CA VAL A 106 -22.51 -13.17 12.33
C VAL A 106 -22.37 -11.72 11.89
N VAL A 107 -21.59 -10.94 12.63
CA VAL A 107 -21.39 -9.52 12.38
C VAL A 107 -19.95 -9.25 11.96
N ARG A 108 -19.74 -8.13 11.30
CA ARG A 108 -18.43 -7.49 11.20
C ARG A 108 -18.28 -6.55 12.39
N LEU A 109 -17.17 -6.64 13.11
CA LEU A 109 -16.90 -5.85 14.30
C LEU A 109 -15.39 -5.63 14.44
N PHE A 110 -14.97 -4.36 14.53
CA PHE A 110 -13.56 -3.93 14.53
C PHE A 110 -12.72 -4.52 13.39
N GLY A 111 -13.33 -4.67 12.21
CA GLY A 111 -12.66 -5.24 11.03
C GLY A 111 -12.42 -6.75 11.12
N GLN A 112 -13.13 -7.47 11.98
CA GLN A 112 -13.13 -8.94 12.05
C GLN A 112 -14.55 -9.51 11.99
N TYR A 113 -14.67 -10.81 11.75
CA TYR A 113 -15.93 -11.52 11.93
C TYR A 113 -16.13 -11.88 13.40
N ALA A 114 -17.32 -11.61 13.94
CA ALA A 114 -17.67 -11.93 15.31
C ALA A 114 -19.03 -12.63 15.36
N ARG A 115 -19.14 -13.61 16.25
CA ARG A 115 -20.39 -14.28 16.62
C ARG A 115 -20.90 -13.69 17.93
N PRO A 116 -21.99 -12.91 17.90
CA PRO A 116 -22.64 -12.44 19.11
C PRO A 116 -23.17 -13.59 19.97
N HIS A 117 -23.20 -13.38 21.29
CA HIS A 117 -23.88 -14.26 22.24
C HIS A 117 -25.39 -14.00 22.25
N ASN A 118 -25.77 -12.73 22.12
CA ASN A 118 -27.16 -12.30 22.04
C ASN A 118 -27.76 -12.54 20.63
N PRO A 119 -28.87 -13.29 20.50
CA PRO A 119 -29.53 -13.50 19.21
C PRO A 119 -30.00 -12.20 18.55
N HIS A 120 -30.26 -11.13 19.30
CA HIS A 120 -30.77 -9.86 18.78
C HIS A 120 -29.71 -8.74 18.74
N PHE A 121 -28.42 -9.10 18.75
CA PHE A 121 -27.31 -8.16 18.87
C PHE A 121 -27.36 -6.95 17.92
N ILE A 122 -27.64 -7.14 16.63
CA ILE A 122 -27.70 -6.03 15.65
C ILE A 122 -28.81 -5.04 16.02
N ARG A 123 -29.98 -5.55 16.43
CA ARG A 123 -31.12 -4.71 16.87
C ARG A 123 -30.74 -3.91 18.11
N ASP A 124 -30.15 -4.58 19.10
CA ASP A 124 -29.83 -3.98 20.41
C ASP A 124 -28.67 -2.97 20.30
N TYR A 125 -27.67 -3.28 19.45
CA TYR A 125 -26.63 -2.33 19.06
C TYR A 125 -27.23 -1.12 18.37
N THR A 126 -28.15 -1.31 17.41
CA THR A 126 -28.79 -0.20 16.68
C THR A 126 -29.60 0.69 17.62
N LYS A 127 -30.34 0.12 18.58
CA LYS A 127 -31.06 0.88 19.63
C LYS A 127 -30.09 1.74 20.44
N THR A 128 -28.96 1.17 20.85
CA THR A 128 -27.92 1.84 21.63
C THR A 128 -27.24 2.97 20.86
N TYR A 129 -26.86 2.70 19.61
CA TYR A 129 -26.22 3.65 18.71
C TYR A 129 -27.14 4.83 18.38
N ARG A 130 -28.43 4.55 18.11
CA ARG A 130 -29.43 5.59 17.89
C ARG A 130 -29.62 6.51 19.09
N ALA A 131 -29.56 5.98 20.31
CA ALA A 131 -29.65 6.78 21.53
C ALA A 131 -28.52 7.80 21.64
N TRP A 132 -27.29 7.36 21.31
CA TRP A 132 -26.14 8.25 21.24
C TRP A 132 -26.30 9.31 20.13
N LEU A 133 -26.70 8.91 18.92
CA LEU A 133 -26.93 9.83 17.79
C LEU A 133 -27.95 10.92 18.14
N ALA A 134 -29.05 10.53 18.80
CA ALA A 134 -30.13 11.43 19.17
C ALA A 134 -29.62 12.59 20.03
N GLN A 135 -28.86 12.27 21.08
CA GLN A 135 -28.29 13.29 21.96
C GLN A 135 -27.17 14.08 21.27
N ARG A 136 -26.34 13.42 20.46
CA ARG A 136 -25.16 14.05 19.85
C ARG A 136 -25.51 15.07 18.76
N PHE A 137 -26.51 14.76 17.91
CA PHE A 137 -26.76 15.51 16.69
C PHE A 137 -28.19 16.05 16.52
N PHE A 138 -29.17 15.61 17.33
CA PHE A 138 -30.58 15.97 17.13
C PHE A 138 -31.23 16.68 18.33
N ALA A 139 -30.55 16.78 19.46
CA ALA A 139 -31.11 17.40 20.67
C ALA A 139 -31.48 18.88 20.46
N ASP A 140 -30.67 19.63 19.72
CA ASP A 140 -30.81 21.07 19.40
C ASP A 140 -31.72 21.36 18.19
N ALA A 141 -32.17 20.34 17.46
CA ALA A 141 -33.02 20.52 16.30
C ALA A 141 -34.46 20.93 16.67
N SER A 142 -35.08 21.80 15.87
CA SER A 142 -36.49 22.21 16.05
C SER A 142 -37.48 21.14 15.58
N ALA A 143 -37.08 20.33 14.60
CA ALA A 143 -37.81 19.19 14.06
C ALA A 143 -36.81 18.17 13.47
N ILE A 144 -37.22 16.91 13.34
CA ILE A 144 -36.38 15.83 12.79
C ILE A 144 -37.07 15.24 11.57
N TYR A 145 -36.34 15.15 10.46
CA TYR A 145 -36.84 14.58 9.20
C TYR A 145 -36.00 13.36 8.84
N GLU A 146 -36.61 12.19 8.86
CA GLU A 146 -35.97 10.94 8.45
C GLU A 146 -36.39 10.58 7.03
N PHE A 147 -35.44 10.61 6.09
CA PHE A 147 -35.68 10.23 4.69
C PHE A 147 -35.28 8.77 4.48
N GLY A 148 -36.17 8.00 3.85
CA GLY A 148 -36.14 6.54 3.80
C GLY A 148 -36.39 5.91 5.17
N CYS A 149 -37.41 6.38 5.90
CA CYS A 149 -37.69 5.96 7.27
C CYS A 149 -38.20 4.51 7.40
N GLY A 150 -38.55 3.85 6.29
CA GLY A 150 -39.04 2.48 6.25
C GLY A 150 -40.23 2.28 7.21
N PRO A 151 -40.18 1.31 8.14
CA PRO A 151 -41.25 1.06 9.09
C PRO A 151 -41.26 2.06 10.26
N GLY A 152 -40.41 3.09 10.26
CA GLY A 152 -40.47 4.18 11.25
C GLY A 152 -39.93 3.84 12.63
N SER A 153 -39.10 2.81 12.77
CA SER A 153 -38.56 2.44 14.09
C SER A 153 -37.68 3.53 14.71
N HIS A 154 -37.00 4.36 13.89
CA HIS A 154 -36.22 5.50 14.35
C HIS A 154 -37.13 6.71 14.61
N VAL A 155 -38.10 7.00 13.73
CA VAL A 155 -39.17 7.99 13.98
C VAL A 155 -39.81 7.79 15.35
N ALA A 156 -40.26 6.57 15.66
CA ALA A 156 -40.89 6.23 16.94
C ALA A 156 -39.96 6.56 18.12
N TYR A 157 -38.69 6.21 18.00
CA TYR A 157 -37.71 6.47 19.04
C TYR A 157 -37.45 7.96 19.26
N PHE A 158 -37.31 8.74 18.18
CA PHE A 158 -37.13 10.18 18.28
C PHE A 158 -38.36 10.87 18.89
N ALA A 159 -39.57 10.42 18.54
CA ALA A 159 -40.80 10.95 19.09
C ALA A 159 -40.94 10.66 20.60
N GLU A 160 -40.55 9.45 21.04
CA GLU A 160 -40.50 9.08 22.45
C GLU A 160 -39.42 9.86 23.21
N THR A 161 -38.23 10.01 22.61
CA THR A 161 -37.06 10.64 23.24
C THR A 161 -37.19 12.17 23.34
N PHE A 162 -37.87 12.79 22.38
CA PHE A 162 -38.09 14.24 22.33
C PHE A 162 -39.58 14.58 22.31
N PRO A 163 -40.29 14.44 23.45
CA PRO A 163 -41.72 14.72 23.52
C PRO A 163 -42.05 16.14 23.02
N GLY A 164 -43.00 16.23 22.10
CA GLY A 164 -43.45 17.51 21.52
C GLY A 164 -42.59 18.03 20.37
N LYS A 165 -41.42 17.43 20.07
CA LYS A 165 -40.63 17.77 18.89
C LYS A 165 -41.24 17.11 17.65
N PRO A 166 -41.57 17.83 16.57
CA PRO A 166 -42.07 17.22 15.34
C PRO A 166 -41.05 16.24 14.74
N VAL A 167 -41.50 15.01 14.45
CA VAL A 167 -40.68 13.99 13.78
C VAL A 167 -41.41 13.52 12.53
N VAL A 168 -40.81 13.76 11.37
CA VAL A 168 -41.40 13.49 10.07
C VAL A 168 -40.69 12.31 9.42
N GLY A 169 -41.45 11.25 9.12
CA GLY A 169 -40.97 10.11 8.37
C GLY A 169 -41.28 10.27 6.89
N LEU A 170 -40.27 10.14 6.03
CA LEU A 170 -40.42 10.17 4.58
C LEU A 170 -39.93 8.87 3.97
N ASP A 171 -40.73 8.23 3.12
CA ASP A 171 -40.33 7.01 2.42
C ASP A 171 -41.02 6.95 1.05
N TRP A 172 -40.53 6.14 0.12
CA TRP A 172 -41.23 5.94 -1.15
C TRP A 172 -42.53 5.16 -0.91
N ALA A 173 -42.53 4.21 0.04
CA ALA A 173 -43.64 3.34 0.32
C ALA A 173 -44.81 4.05 1.01
N GLU A 174 -46.02 3.75 0.54
CA GLU A 174 -47.27 4.23 1.14
C GLU A 174 -47.50 3.60 2.52
N ALA A 175 -47.14 2.33 2.68
CA ALA A 175 -47.21 1.65 3.98
C ALA A 175 -46.46 2.40 5.10
N SER A 176 -45.30 2.98 4.82
CA SER A 176 -44.55 3.79 5.78
C SER A 176 -45.34 5.02 6.24
N VAL A 177 -45.99 5.73 5.31
CA VAL A 177 -46.85 6.88 5.63
C VAL A 177 -48.01 6.47 6.54
N ARG A 178 -48.63 5.32 6.24
CA ARG A 178 -49.70 4.76 7.06
C ARG A 178 -49.24 4.33 8.45
N ILE A 179 -48.00 3.86 8.60
CA ILE A 179 -47.38 3.58 9.90
C ILE A 179 -47.21 4.88 10.70
N MET A 180 -46.72 5.96 10.09
CA MET A 180 -46.61 7.27 10.77
C MET A 180 -47.97 7.77 11.25
N GLN A 181 -49.01 7.65 10.43
CA GLN A 181 -50.37 8.01 10.80
C GLN A 181 -50.88 7.17 11.97
N ALA A 182 -50.69 5.85 11.93
CA ALA A 182 -51.08 4.96 13.01
C ALA A 182 -50.34 5.28 14.33
N MET A 183 -49.05 5.64 14.26
CA MET A 183 -48.28 6.09 15.43
C MET A 183 -48.82 7.41 15.99
N ALA A 184 -49.11 8.39 15.13
CA ALA A 184 -49.67 9.67 15.54
C ALA A 184 -51.04 9.49 16.23
N ASP A 185 -51.92 8.69 15.64
CA ASP A 185 -53.27 8.44 16.15
C ASP A 185 -53.26 7.65 17.48
N HIS A 186 -52.39 6.65 17.60
CA HIS A 186 -52.33 5.79 18.78
C HIS A 186 -51.60 6.45 19.96
N TYR A 187 -50.43 7.04 19.71
CA TYR A 187 -49.58 7.59 20.77
C TYR A 187 -49.78 9.09 21.03
N GLY A 188 -50.49 9.80 20.14
CA GLY A 188 -50.67 11.24 20.24
C GLY A 188 -49.36 12.03 20.01
N TRP A 189 -48.37 11.41 19.37
CA TRP A 189 -47.09 12.04 19.09
C TRP A 189 -47.19 13.02 17.90
N PRO A 190 -46.36 14.08 17.87
CA PRO A 190 -46.26 15.00 16.74
C PRO A 190 -45.49 14.35 15.57
N VAL A 191 -45.99 13.23 15.09
CA VAL A 191 -45.42 12.44 14.00
C VAL A 191 -46.26 12.62 12.74
N SER A 192 -45.61 12.76 11.59
CA SER A 192 -46.29 12.75 10.29
C SER A 192 -45.50 11.96 9.24
N GLY A 193 -46.21 11.46 8.23
CA GLY A 193 -45.65 10.69 7.13
C GLY A 193 -45.85 11.38 5.79
N HIS A 194 -44.83 11.35 4.92
CA HIS A 194 -44.95 11.80 3.54
C HIS A 194 -44.27 10.83 2.58
N ARG A 195 -44.82 10.73 1.37
CA ARG A 195 -44.11 10.02 0.29
C ARG A 195 -42.93 10.84 -0.20
N PHE A 196 -41.80 10.19 -0.43
CA PHE A 196 -40.60 10.83 -0.95
C PHE A 196 -39.80 9.89 -1.84
N ASP A 197 -39.47 10.36 -3.05
CA ASP A 197 -38.64 9.67 -4.02
C ASP A 197 -37.27 10.34 -4.08
N PHE A 198 -36.20 9.61 -3.74
CA PHE A 198 -34.83 10.13 -3.81
C PHE A 198 -34.36 10.47 -5.24
N PHE A 199 -34.91 9.80 -6.25
CA PHE A 199 -34.56 10.02 -7.67
C PHE A 199 -35.35 11.19 -8.27
N ALA A 200 -36.50 11.54 -7.68
CA ALA A 200 -37.30 12.71 -8.03
C ALA A 200 -37.84 13.43 -6.77
N PRO A 201 -36.97 14.11 -6.00
CA PRO A 201 -37.36 14.77 -4.75
C PRO A 201 -38.50 15.78 -4.93
N ASP A 202 -39.53 15.68 -4.08
CA ASP A 202 -40.62 16.66 -4.06
C ASP A 202 -40.17 17.93 -3.35
N HIS A 203 -39.78 18.92 -4.14
CA HIS A 203 -39.45 20.27 -3.65
C HIS A 203 -40.67 21.03 -3.10
N GLY A 204 -41.89 20.48 -3.08
CA GLY A 204 -43.02 21.03 -2.33
C GLY A 204 -42.89 20.80 -0.82
N ILE A 205 -42.16 19.76 -0.40
CA ILE A 205 -41.93 19.45 1.02
C ILE A 205 -40.85 20.40 1.56
N ARG A 206 -41.23 21.32 2.46
CA ARG A 206 -40.34 22.32 3.05
C ARG A 206 -39.90 21.93 4.46
N LEU A 207 -38.61 22.05 4.74
CA LEU A 207 -38.07 21.89 6.08
C LEU A 207 -38.21 23.21 6.86
N PRO A 208 -38.72 23.21 8.10
CA PRO A 208 -38.75 24.42 8.92
C PRO A 208 -37.34 24.82 9.36
N GLU A 209 -37.16 26.08 9.72
CA GLU A 209 -35.88 26.56 10.24
C GLU A 209 -35.47 25.77 11.49
N GLY A 210 -34.22 25.33 11.54
CA GLY A 210 -33.69 24.52 12.63
C GLY A 210 -33.95 23.02 12.52
N ALA A 211 -34.59 22.55 11.44
CA ALA A 211 -34.82 21.13 11.22
C ALA A 211 -33.51 20.37 10.93
N ALA A 212 -33.36 19.19 11.52
CA ALA A 212 -32.25 18.28 11.22
C ALA A 212 -32.72 17.08 10.38
N VAL A 213 -31.83 16.59 9.52
CA VAL A 213 -32.11 15.52 8.57
C VAL A 213 -31.37 14.25 8.99
N LEU A 214 -32.04 13.11 8.89
CA LEU A 214 -31.49 11.77 9.05
C LEU A 214 -31.71 10.96 7.77
N THR A 215 -30.69 10.23 7.34
CA THR A 215 -30.87 8.99 6.56
C THR A 215 -30.18 7.86 7.30
N PHE A 216 -30.80 6.68 7.35
CA PHE A 216 -30.24 5.53 8.06
C PHE A 216 -30.40 4.26 7.20
N GLY A 217 -29.34 3.88 6.50
CA GLY A 217 -29.38 2.76 5.54
C GLY A 217 -30.37 2.99 4.41
N ALA A 218 -30.70 4.24 4.10
CA ALA A 218 -31.75 4.61 3.16
C ALA A 218 -31.18 4.92 1.78
N LEU A 219 -29.98 5.51 1.72
CA LEU A 219 -29.34 5.89 0.47
C LEU A 219 -28.68 4.70 -0.24
N GLU A 220 -28.65 3.51 0.37
CA GLU A 220 -28.17 2.29 -0.29
C GLU A 220 -28.91 1.96 -1.60
N GLN A 221 -30.11 2.52 -1.80
CA GLN A 221 -30.92 2.31 -2.99
C GLN A 221 -30.57 3.22 -4.18
N VAL A 222 -29.81 4.30 -3.96
CA VAL A 222 -29.58 5.32 -5.00
C VAL A 222 -28.30 5.12 -5.81
N GLY A 223 -27.41 4.22 -5.40
CA GLY A 223 -26.10 4.05 -6.04
C GLY A 223 -25.31 5.37 -6.06
N ALA A 224 -24.86 5.79 -7.23
CA ALA A 224 -24.20 7.09 -7.43
C ALA A 224 -25.19 8.27 -7.68
N ASN A 225 -26.50 8.01 -7.75
CA ASN A 225 -27.52 9.02 -8.14
C ASN A 225 -28.05 9.82 -6.94
N HIS A 226 -27.21 10.15 -5.96
CA HIS A 226 -27.60 10.95 -4.78
C HIS A 226 -27.70 12.46 -5.08
N GLY A 227 -27.32 12.91 -6.27
CA GLY A 227 -27.30 14.32 -6.68
C GLY A 227 -28.64 15.06 -6.48
N PRO A 228 -29.76 14.59 -7.03
CA PRO A 228 -31.07 15.25 -6.86
C PRO A 228 -31.45 15.45 -5.40
N PHE A 229 -31.19 14.45 -4.55
CA PHE A 229 -31.47 14.55 -3.12
C PHE A 229 -30.57 15.57 -2.41
N LEU A 230 -29.27 15.62 -2.74
CA LEU A 230 -28.38 16.65 -2.20
C LEU A 230 -28.81 18.06 -2.63
N ASP A 231 -29.24 18.24 -3.87
CA ASP A 231 -29.74 19.53 -4.37
C ASP A 231 -31.01 19.97 -3.62
N TYR A 232 -31.92 19.04 -3.34
CA TYR A 232 -33.08 19.27 -2.47
C TYR A 232 -32.68 19.72 -1.06
N LEU A 233 -31.70 19.05 -0.43
CA LEU A 233 -31.23 19.40 0.91
C LEU A 233 -30.54 20.77 0.92
N LEU A 234 -29.71 21.08 -0.08
CA LEU A 234 -29.08 22.38 -0.24
C LEU A 234 -30.11 23.50 -0.39
N ALA A 235 -31.16 23.26 -1.18
CA ALA A 235 -32.26 24.22 -1.34
C ALA A 235 -33.08 24.39 -0.05
N SER A 236 -33.20 23.33 0.76
CA SER A 236 -34.02 23.33 1.99
C SER A 236 -33.31 23.91 3.21
N GLN A 237 -31.99 24.12 3.15
CA GLN A 237 -31.18 24.75 4.18
C GLN A 237 -31.39 24.19 5.62
N PRO A 238 -31.28 22.85 5.84
CA PRO A 238 -31.44 22.27 7.17
C PRO A 238 -30.38 22.77 8.15
N LEU A 239 -30.66 22.63 9.45
CA LEU A 239 -29.68 22.85 10.53
C LEU A 239 -28.43 21.99 10.31
N ARG A 240 -28.65 20.70 10.04
CA ARG A 240 -27.65 19.72 9.64
C ARG A 240 -28.28 18.48 9.03
N CYS A 241 -27.48 17.74 8.28
CA CYS A 241 -27.77 16.44 7.70
C CYS A 241 -26.84 15.40 8.33
N VAL A 242 -27.43 14.34 8.87
CA VAL A 242 -26.73 13.18 9.45
C VAL A 242 -27.05 11.98 8.57
N HIS A 243 -26.09 11.53 7.78
CA HIS A 243 -26.24 10.31 6.98
C HIS A 243 -25.55 9.16 7.67
N VAL A 244 -26.31 8.15 8.09
CA VAL A 244 -25.81 6.89 8.64
C VAL A 244 -25.96 5.82 7.57
N GLU A 245 -24.88 5.49 6.89
CA GLU A 245 -24.91 4.71 5.65
C GLU A 245 -23.70 3.78 5.53
N GLY A 246 -23.79 2.86 4.57
CA GLY A 246 -22.63 2.14 4.05
C GLY A 246 -21.78 3.03 3.12
N ILE A 247 -20.92 3.88 3.70
CA ILE A 247 -20.08 4.85 2.96
C ILE A 247 -18.85 4.15 2.37
N ASN A 248 -18.85 3.91 1.05
CA ASN A 248 -17.79 3.20 0.35
C ASN A 248 -16.40 3.82 0.56
N GLU A 249 -16.35 5.15 0.58
CA GLU A 249 -15.13 5.95 0.65
C GLU A 249 -14.40 5.86 2.00
N LEU A 250 -14.93 5.12 2.96
CA LEU A 250 -14.31 4.86 4.26
C LEU A 250 -13.70 3.45 4.38
N TYR A 251 -13.89 2.58 3.39
CA TYR A 251 -13.22 1.27 3.37
C TYR A 251 -11.72 1.42 3.06
N ASP A 252 -10.91 0.56 3.67
CA ASP A 252 -9.50 0.41 3.31
C ASP A 252 -9.37 -0.66 2.22
N GLU A 253 -8.95 -0.27 1.01
CA GLU A 253 -8.82 -1.21 -0.11
C GLU A 253 -7.72 -2.25 0.08
N GLU A 254 -6.77 -2.00 0.99
CA GLU A 254 -5.69 -2.93 1.32
C GLU A 254 -6.09 -3.94 2.42
N ASP A 255 -7.21 -3.73 3.11
CA ASP A 255 -7.78 -4.71 4.03
C ASP A 255 -8.69 -5.72 3.30
N LEU A 256 -8.48 -7.02 3.58
CA LEU A 256 -9.18 -8.11 2.90
C LEU A 256 -10.70 -8.03 3.10
N LEU A 257 -11.15 -7.83 4.35
CA LEU A 257 -12.58 -7.85 4.64
C LEU A 257 -13.23 -6.61 4.07
N ASP A 258 -12.59 -5.45 4.17
CA ASP A 258 -13.05 -4.20 3.59
C ASP A 258 -13.16 -4.27 2.07
N ARG A 259 -12.16 -4.85 1.39
CA ARG A 259 -12.24 -5.09 -0.04
C ARG A 259 -13.44 -5.97 -0.39
N LEU A 260 -13.71 -7.03 0.37
CA LEU A 260 -14.89 -7.88 0.14
C LEU A 260 -16.21 -7.11 0.34
N ALA A 261 -16.29 -6.26 1.36
CA ALA A 261 -17.46 -5.42 1.60
C ALA A 261 -17.66 -4.38 0.49
N LEU A 262 -16.59 -3.73 0.03
CA LEU A 262 -16.62 -2.79 -1.08
C LEU A 262 -17.08 -3.48 -2.38
N ARG A 263 -16.53 -4.65 -2.69
CA ARG A 263 -16.98 -5.45 -3.85
C ARG A 263 -18.45 -5.86 -3.72
N TYR A 264 -18.92 -6.15 -2.51
CA TYR A 264 -20.32 -6.46 -2.26
C TYR A 264 -21.21 -5.23 -2.51
N HIS A 265 -20.80 -4.04 -2.07
CA HIS A 265 -21.49 -2.78 -2.37
C HIS A 265 -21.58 -2.51 -3.88
N GLU A 266 -20.47 -2.66 -4.60
CA GLU A 266 -20.42 -2.52 -6.06
C GLU A 266 -21.41 -3.48 -6.75
N ARG A 267 -21.44 -4.76 -6.33
CA ARG A 267 -22.35 -5.77 -6.90
C ARG A 267 -23.82 -5.47 -6.63
N ARG A 268 -24.11 -4.87 -5.47
CA ARG A 268 -25.47 -4.49 -5.06
C ARG A 268 -25.90 -3.15 -5.64
N ASN A 269 -25.03 -2.41 -6.33
CA ASN A 269 -25.25 -1.01 -6.70
C ASN A 269 -25.64 -0.15 -5.47
N TYR A 270 -24.94 -0.36 -4.36
CA TYR A 270 -25.12 0.43 -3.16
C TYR A 270 -24.49 1.82 -3.28
N LEU A 271 -24.85 2.69 -2.32
CA LEU A 271 -24.41 4.08 -2.25
C LEU A 271 -22.91 4.21 -2.55
N SER A 272 -22.56 5.11 -3.47
CA SER A 272 -21.17 5.44 -3.79
C SER A 272 -21.05 6.94 -4.08
N ASN A 273 -19.86 7.50 -3.82
CA ASN A 273 -19.49 8.89 -4.09
C ASN A 273 -20.23 9.97 -3.27
N LEU A 274 -21.01 9.60 -2.24
CA LEU A 274 -21.67 10.58 -1.37
C LEU A 274 -20.64 11.46 -0.64
N LEU A 275 -19.65 10.84 0.02
CA LEU A 275 -18.65 11.59 0.78
C LEU A 275 -17.73 12.37 -0.16
N THR A 276 -17.39 11.80 -1.31
CA THR A 276 -16.67 12.51 -2.38
C THR A 276 -17.42 13.78 -2.78
N ARG A 277 -18.72 13.67 -3.08
CA ARG A 277 -19.53 14.82 -3.50
C ARG A 277 -19.71 15.86 -2.38
N LEU A 278 -19.84 15.44 -1.13
CA LEU A 278 -19.91 16.36 0.00
C LEU A 278 -18.60 17.14 0.18
N ARG A 279 -17.43 16.49 -0.02
CA ARG A 279 -16.12 17.16 0.02
C ARG A 279 -15.96 18.17 -1.12
N GLU A 280 -16.46 17.85 -2.32
CA GLU A 280 -16.52 18.81 -3.43
C GLU A 280 -17.38 20.02 -3.07
N LEU A 281 -18.59 19.79 -2.54
CA LEU A 281 -19.49 20.87 -2.11
C LEU A 281 -18.89 21.73 -0.98
N GLU A 282 -18.07 21.13 -0.10
CA GLU A 282 -17.35 21.85 0.95
C GLU A 282 -16.24 22.73 0.35
N ALA A 283 -15.48 22.21 -0.62
CA ALA A 283 -14.49 22.97 -1.37
C ALA A 283 -15.13 24.12 -2.19
N GLU A 284 -16.35 23.91 -2.70
CA GLU A 284 -17.17 24.94 -3.34
C GLU A 284 -17.74 25.98 -2.34
N GLY A 285 -17.52 25.79 -1.03
CA GLY A 285 -18.03 26.66 0.03
C GLY A 285 -19.55 26.62 0.18
N LYS A 286 -20.20 25.54 -0.27
CA LYS A 286 -21.66 25.33 -0.19
C LYS A 286 -22.08 24.59 1.07
N VAL A 287 -21.21 23.72 1.59
CA VAL A 287 -21.45 22.98 2.83
C VAL A 287 -20.26 23.06 3.77
N VAL A 288 -20.47 22.63 5.01
CA VAL A 288 -19.43 22.34 6.01
C VAL A 288 -19.66 20.92 6.48
N ILE A 289 -18.64 20.08 6.39
CA ILE A 289 -18.64 18.73 6.96
C ILE A 289 -18.27 18.86 8.44
N GLU A 290 -19.21 18.54 9.33
CA GLU A 290 -19.05 18.67 10.78
C GLU A 290 -18.40 17.43 11.40
N ALA A 291 -18.65 16.25 10.82
CA ALA A 291 -18.05 15.00 11.27
C ALA A 291 -18.06 13.94 10.17
N VAL A 292 -17.03 13.09 10.16
CA VAL A 292 -16.99 11.85 9.36
C VAL A 292 -16.43 10.77 10.26
N HIS A 293 -17.13 9.64 10.37
CA HIS A 293 -16.69 8.56 11.22
C HIS A 293 -17.04 7.19 10.65
N ARG A 294 -16.09 6.27 10.77
CA ARG A 294 -16.27 4.88 10.37
C ARG A 294 -16.54 4.01 11.59
N GLN A 295 -17.72 3.39 11.62
CA GLN A 295 -18.13 2.56 12.76
C GLN A 295 -17.32 1.27 12.90
N ARG A 296 -16.93 0.65 11.77
CA ARG A 296 -16.35 -0.72 11.76
C ARG A 296 -17.28 -1.76 12.42
N PHE A 297 -18.58 -1.53 12.32
CA PHE A 297 -19.65 -2.47 12.68
C PHE A 297 -20.61 -2.63 11.51
N GLY A 298 -21.09 -3.85 11.29
CA GLY A 298 -22.13 -4.12 10.32
C GLY A 298 -22.51 -5.59 10.18
N THR A 299 -23.17 -5.91 9.08
CA THR A 299 -23.57 -7.28 8.76
C THR A 299 -22.34 -8.12 8.38
N ARG A 300 -22.49 -9.45 8.24
CA ARG A 300 -21.44 -10.31 7.70
C ARG A 300 -20.93 -9.92 6.29
N PHE A 301 -21.65 -9.08 5.55
CA PHE A 301 -21.25 -8.70 4.19
C PHE A 301 -20.68 -7.29 4.10
N ASN A 302 -21.04 -6.38 5.01
CA ASN A 302 -20.64 -4.97 4.93
C ASN A 302 -20.79 -4.20 6.25
N ASP A 303 -20.13 -3.04 6.30
CA ASP A 303 -20.26 -2.03 7.35
C ASP A 303 -21.39 -1.04 6.95
N THR A 304 -22.49 -1.01 7.70
CA THR A 304 -23.73 -0.26 7.33
C THR A 304 -24.00 0.98 8.18
N PHE A 305 -23.18 1.25 9.19
CA PHE A 305 -23.50 2.22 10.25
C PHE A 305 -22.59 3.45 10.28
N SER A 306 -21.62 3.55 9.38
CA SER A 306 -20.72 4.72 9.28
C SER A 306 -21.52 5.99 9.04
N TYR A 307 -20.97 7.15 9.43
CA TYR A 307 -21.70 8.40 9.27
C TYR A 307 -20.88 9.57 8.71
N VAL A 308 -21.58 10.45 8.01
CA VAL A 308 -21.14 11.79 7.67
C VAL A 308 -22.19 12.80 8.12
N VAL A 309 -21.75 13.83 8.84
CA VAL A 309 -22.56 14.96 9.29
C VAL A 309 -22.10 16.20 8.57
N TRP A 310 -23.04 16.93 7.97
CA TRP A 310 -22.73 18.18 7.27
C TRP A 310 -23.89 19.17 7.41
N ARG A 311 -23.61 20.44 7.16
CA ARG A 311 -24.63 21.49 7.08
C ARG A 311 -24.37 22.41 5.90
N PRO A 312 -25.40 23.05 5.33
CA PRO A 312 -25.21 24.09 4.33
C PRO A 312 -24.54 25.34 4.92
N VAL A 313 -23.78 26.06 4.10
CA VAL A 313 -23.24 27.39 4.42
C VAL A 313 -24.35 28.41 4.22
N ARG A 314 -24.69 29.16 5.28
CA ARG A 314 -25.75 30.17 5.21
C ARG A 314 -25.33 31.34 4.31
N PRO A 315 -26.26 31.99 3.58
CA PRO A 315 -25.97 33.13 2.71
C PRO A 315 -25.17 34.26 3.39
N ASP A 316 -25.43 34.52 4.67
CA ASP A 316 -24.75 35.56 5.46
C ASP A 316 -23.28 35.22 5.76
N GLU A 317 -22.98 33.92 5.92
CA GLU A 317 -21.61 33.42 6.08
C GLU A 317 -20.83 33.51 4.75
N ARG A 318 -21.53 33.33 3.62
CA ARG A 318 -20.96 33.45 2.27
C ARG A 318 -20.51 34.89 1.98
N ASN A 319 -21.38 35.87 2.28
CA ASN A 319 -21.08 37.30 2.10
C ASN A 319 -19.91 37.80 2.97
N ARG A 320 -19.69 37.23 4.17
CA ARG A 320 -18.53 37.57 5.01
C ARG A 320 -17.22 36.99 4.48
N ARG A 321 -17.25 35.83 3.81
CA ARG A 321 -16.06 35.26 3.15
C ARG A 321 -15.68 36.04 1.90
N ASP A 322 -16.67 36.52 1.14
CA ASP A 322 -16.46 37.33 -0.06
C ASP A 322 -16.02 38.78 0.26
N ALA A 323 -16.46 39.34 1.39
CA ALA A 323 -16.01 40.66 1.85
C ALA A 323 -14.56 40.67 2.39
N GLY A 324 -14.05 39.52 2.86
CA GLY A 324 -12.69 39.39 3.40
C GLY A 324 -11.58 39.40 2.33
N THR A 325 -11.92 39.19 1.06
CA THR A 325 -10.98 39.15 -0.08
C THR A 325 -10.88 40.47 -0.84
N ALA A 326 -11.79 41.43 -0.62
CA ALA A 326 -11.78 42.75 -1.29
C ALA A 326 -10.89 43.81 -0.61
N GLY A 327 -10.32 43.51 0.55
CA GLY A 327 -9.63 44.48 1.42
C GLY A 327 -8.11 44.43 1.38
N ARG A 328 -7.46 44.46 0.21
CA ARG A 328 -6.01 44.74 0.08
C ARG A 328 -5.63 45.16 -1.35
N ALA A 329 -5.90 46.41 -1.70
CA ALA A 329 -5.27 47.08 -2.84
C ALA A 329 -4.40 48.24 -2.32
N ALA A 330 -3.12 48.20 -2.67
CA ALA A 330 -2.13 49.25 -2.42
C ALA A 330 -2.24 50.39 -3.47
N PRO A 331 -1.75 51.61 -3.19
CA PRO A 331 -2.13 52.80 -3.94
C PRO A 331 -1.37 52.94 -5.27
N ALA A 332 -2.06 53.60 -6.21
CA ALA A 332 -1.63 53.87 -7.57
C ALA A 332 -0.45 54.87 -7.65
N THR A 333 0.47 54.60 -8.57
CA THR A 333 1.38 55.59 -9.17
C THR A 333 1.14 55.59 -10.67
N GLY A 334 0.90 56.79 -11.24
CA GLY A 334 0.33 56.96 -12.57
C GLY A 334 1.31 57.21 -13.71
N LYS A 335 0.70 57.21 -14.92
CA LYS A 335 1.07 57.80 -16.23
C LYS A 335 2.34 57.22 -16.87
N SER A 336 2.37 56.79 -18.13
CA SER A 336 1.82 57.35 -19.38
C SER A 336 2.09 56.39 -20.54
N GLY A 337 1.31 56.46 -21.62
CA GLY A 337 1.66 55.83 -22.91
C GLY A 337 0.47 55.35 -23.74
N VAL A 338 0.16 56.10 -24.80
CA VAL A 338 -0.95 55.93 -25.75
C VAL A 338 -0.57 54.94 -26.88
N GLY A 339 -1.54 54.17 -27.41
CA GLY A 339 -1.52 53.80 -28.84
C GLY A 339 -2.04 52.41 -29.26
N ASN A 340 -3.24 52.42 -29.84
CA ASN A 340 -3.78 51.57 -30.93
C ASN A 340 -4.11 50.07 -30.75
N SER A 341 -5.43 49.85 -30.76
CA SER A 341 -6.20 48.90 -31.58
C SER A 341 -5.51 47.71 -32.26
N ALA A 342 -5.98 46.51 -31.92
CA ALA A 342 -6.49 45.55 -32.92
C ALA A 342 -7.40 44.55 -32.20
N ALA A 343 -8.62 44.40 -32.73
CA ALA A 343 -9.54 43.35 -32.33
C ALA A 343 -8.96 41.98 -32.72
N ALA A 344 -8.96 41.02 -31.80
CA ALA A 344 -8.85 39.60 -32.10
C ALA A 344 -9.46 38.78 -30.95
N ASP A 345 -10.42 37.94 -31.34
CA ASP A 345 -10.91 36.71 -30.70
C ASP A 345 -11.30 36.73 -29.21
N THR A 346 -12.61 36.79 -29.01
CA THR A 346 -13.28 36.16 -27.87
C THR A 346 -13.18 34.63 -27.98
N GLY A 347 -12.09 34.06 -27.45
CA GLY A 347 -12.01 32.65 -27.09
C GLY A 347 -12.82 32.35 -25.82
N PRO A 348 -13.25 31.09 -25.61
CA PRO A 348 -14.22 30.74 -24.58
C PRO A 348 -13.67 30.98 -23.16
N ALA A 349 -14.56 31.41 -22.28
CA ALA A 349 -14.33 31.61 -20.86
C ALA A 349 -13.44 30.51 -20.25
N SER A 350 -12.34 30.93 -19.61
CA SER A 350 -11.42 30.05 -18.91
C SER A 350 -12.17 29.19 -17.89
N GLN A 351 -12.26 27.89 -18.16
CA GLN A 351 -12.61 26.90 -17.14
C GLN A 351 -11.69 27.10 -15.93
N ALA A 352 -12.26 27.43 -14.78
CA ALA A 352 -11.54 27.34 -13.51
C ALA A 352 -11.13 25.87 -13.34
N ARG A 353 -9.84 25.56 -13.51
CA ARG A 353 -9.33 24.20 -13.33
C ARG A 353 -9.42 23.85 -11.86
N LEU A 354 -10.13 22.76 -11.55
CA LEU A 354 -10.16 22.13 -10.23
C LEU A 354 -8.74 21.80 -9.78
N PHE A 355 -8.50 21.86 -8.46
CA PHE A 355 -7.24 21.43 -7.86
C PHE A 355 -7.12 19.91 -7.93
N ASP A 356 -6.69 19.39 -9.08
CA ASP A 356 -6.47 17.97 -9.33
C ASP A 356 -4.98 17.66 -9.47
N LEU A 357 -4.46 16.85 -8.56
CA LEU A 357 -3.06 16.42 -8.53
C LEU A 357 -2.83 15.10 -9.26
N LYS A 358 -3.88 14.44 -9.76
CA LYS A 358 -3.74 13.18 -10.50
C LYS A 358 -2.84 13.31 -11.73
N PRO A 359 -2.95 14.36 -12.58
CA PRO A 359 -2.03 14.53 -13.70
C PRO A 359 -0.57 14.66 -13.27
N VAL A 360 -0.32 15.33 -12.13
CA VAL A 360 1.02 15.47 -11.54
C VAL A 360 1.53 14.11 -11.07
N ALA A 361 0.68 13.32 -10.41
CA ALA A 361 1.01 11.98 -9.94
C ALA A 361 1.30 11.00 -11.10
N ASP A 362 0.51 11.06 -12.16
CA ASP A 362 0.67 10.24 -13.37
C ASP A 362 2.02 10.54 -14.05
N LEU A 363 2.35 11.82 -14.24
CA LEU A 363 3.63 12.26 -14.79
C LEU A 363 4.81 11.91 -13.87
N PHE A 364 4.63 12.03 -12.55
CA PHE A 364 5.65 11.62 -11.57
C PHE A 364 5.98 10.12 -11.70
N ALA A 365 4.95 9.26 -11.77
CA ALA A 365 5.14 7.82 -11.88
C ALA A 365 5.79 7.41 -13.21
N ALA A 366 5.51 8.15 -14.29
CA ALA A 366 6.17 8.01 -15.58
C ALA A 366 7.60 8.60 -15.62
N VAL A 367 8.13 9.05 -14.47
CA VAL A 367 9.48 9.64 -14.34
C VAL A 367 9.65 10.92 -15.18
N ARG A 368 8.55 11.61 -15.48
CA ARG A 368 8.49 12.88 -16.23
C ARG A 368 8.44 14.07 -15.28
N TYR A 369 9.48 14.23 -14.46
CA TYR A 369 9.47 15.17 -13.33
C TYR A 369 9.37 16.64 -13.75
N GLU A 370 9.98 17.05 -14.85
CA GLU A 370 9.88 18.44 -15.36
C GLU A 370 8.47 18.77 -15.84
N ASP A 371 7.85 17.84 -16.58
CA ASP A 371 6.47 17.97 -17.04
C ASP A 371 5.50 18.00 -15.85
N ALA A 372 5.71 17.13 -14.86
CA ALA A 372 4.93 17.10 -13.63
C ALA A 372 5.08 18.40 -12.84
N LEU A 373 6.26 19.01 -12.81
CA LEU A 373 6.50 20.29 -12.15
C LEU A 373 5.81 21.45 -12.88
N ALA A 374 5.84 21.46 -14.21
CA ALA A 374 5.11 22.42 -15.03
C ALA A 374 3.59 22.30 -14.84
N GLU A 375 3.07 21.07 -14.82
CA GLU A 375 1.66 20.81 -14.59
C GLU A 375 1.24 21.20 -13.18
N LEU A 376 2.05 20.88 -12.17
CA LEU A 376 1.84 21.32 -10.80
C LEU A 376 1.79 22.85 -10.70
N GLY A 377 2.64 23.56 -11.44
CA GLY A 377 2.59 25.02 -11.54
C GLY A 377 1.22 25.52 -12.02
N ARG A 378 0.68 24.89 -13.08
CA ARG A 378 -0.66 25.23 -13.61
C ARG A 378 -1.78 24.94 -12.62
N VAL A 379 -1.74 23.77 -11.96
CA VAL A 379 -2.74 23.35 -10.96
C VAL A 379 -2.68 24.24 -9.70
N SER A 380 -1.48 24.59 -9.25
CA SER A 380 -1.28 25.39 -8.03
C SER A 380 -1.63 26.87 -8.18
N ASN A 381 -1.56 27.43 -9.40
CA ASN A 381 -2.01 28.80 -9.68
C ASN A 381 -3.54 28.96 -9.58
N ALA A 382 -4.30 27.87 -9.54
CA ALA A 382 -5.75 27.85 -9.35
C ALA A 382 -6.17 27.58 -7.88
N ALA A 383 -5.22 27.35 -6.97
CA ALA A 383 -5.48 26.94 -5.59
C ALA A 383 -5.56 28.14 -4.62
N GLY A 384 -6.60 28.20 -3.76
CA GLY A 384 -6.82 29.29 -2.80
C GLY A 384 -6.65 28.93 -1.31
N GLY A 385 -6.72 27.65 -0.94
CA GLY A 385 -6.75 27.21 0.46
C GLY A 385 -5.42 26.69 1.00
N ARG A 386 -5.31 26.61 2.35
CA ARG A 386 -4.10 26.16 3.06
C ARG A 386 -3.79 24.68 2.78
N ALA A 387 -4.82 23.84 2.67
CA ALA A 387 -4.68 22.41 2.43
C ALA A 387 -4.16 22.12 1.01
N GLU A 388 -4.73 22.76 -0.01
CA GLU A 388 -4.30 22.63 -1.40
C GLU A 388 -2.88 23.18 -1.59
N ARG A 389 -2.59 24.32 -0.97
CA ARG A 389 -1.23 24.88 -0.93
C ARG A 389 -0.25 23.89 -0.31
N GLY A 390 -0.64 23.24 0.79
CA GLY A 390 0.17 22.19 1.44
C GLY A 390 0.39 20.98 0.55
N ALA A 391 -0.66 20.46 -0.09
CA ALA A 391 -0.57 19.33 -1.00
C ALA A 391 0.30 19.65 -2.23
N ALA A 392 0.15 20.84 -2.81
CA ALA A 392 0.98 21.31 -3.91
C ALA A 392 2.45 21.45 -3.49
N ALA A 393 2.71 22.00 -2.29
CA ALA A 393 4.05 22.08 -1.74
C ALA A 393 4.67 20.68 -1.51
N GLY A 394 3.88 19.71 -1.04
CA GLY A 394 4.30 18.31 -0.90
C GLY A 394 4.71 17.67 -2.23
N TRP A 395 3.93 17.87 -3.29
CA TRP A 395 4.29 17.39 -4.64
C TRP A 395 5.50 18.13 -5.22
N ARG A 396 5.57 19.45 -5.04
CA ARG A 396 6.69 20.28 -5.51
C ARG A 396 8.00 19.84 -4.85
N ARG A 397 7.97 19.62 -3.53
CA ARG A 397 9.07 19.03 -2.74
C ARG A 397 9.55 17.73 -3.39
N ARG A 398 8.63 16.80 -3.67
CA ARG A 398 8.95 15.49 -4.23
C ARG A 398 9.60 15.60 -5.62
N LEU A 399 9.06 16.46 -6.47
CA LEU A 399 9.55 16.66 -7.84
C LEU A 399 10.94 17.29 -7.86
N LEU A 400 11.13 18.39 -7.13
CA LEU A 400 12.41 19.10 -7.06
C LEU A 400 13.50 18.21 -6.45
N ALA A 401 13.18 17.41 -5.44
CA ALA A 401 14.12 16.46 -4.86
C ALA A 401 14.60 15.38 -5.85
N ASN A 402 13.75 14.96 -6.79
CA ASN A 402 14.11 14.01 -7.86
C ASN A 402 14.87 14.68 -9.02
N LEU A 403 14.63 15.98 -9.24
CA LEU A 403 15.39 16.79 -10.19
C LEU A 403 16.76 17.21 -9.64
N GLY A 404 17.02 16.99 -8.35
CA GLY A 404 18.27 17.37 -7.69
C GLY A 404 18.29 18.80 -7.13
N ASP A 405 17.20 19.57 -7.28
CA ASP A 405 17.05 20.89 -6.67
C ASP A 405 16.65 20.75 -5.20
N LEU A 406 17.66 20.57 -4.35
CA LEU A 406 17.44 20.38 -2.92
C LEU A 406 17.04 21.67 -2.19
N ASP A 407 17.42 22.84 -2.70
CA ASP A 407 17.05 24.11 -2.07
C ASP A 407 15.58 24.44 -2.32
N GLY A 408 15.11 24.30 -3.57
CA GLY A 408 13.70 24.41 -3.90
C GLY A 408 12.85 23.32 -3.24
N ALA A 409 13.36 22.08 -3.15
CA ALA A 409 12.69 21.01 -2.44
C ALA A 409 12.54 21.31 -0.94
N LEU A 410 13.58 21.88 -0.31
CA LEU A 410 13.55 22.25 1.10
C LEU A 410 12.57 23.40 1.38
N ALA A 411 12.56 24.43 0.53
CA ALA A 411 11.59 25.52 0.63
C ALA A 411 10.15 24.99 0.54
N SER A 412 9.90 24.08 -0.41
CA SER A 412 8.59 23.42 -0.57
C SER A 412 8.26 22.49 0.60
N ALA A 413 9.26 21.84 1.21
CA ALA A 413 9.07 21.01 2.40
C ALA A 413 8.64 21.85 3.61
N ALA A 414 9.30 22.99 3.83
CA ALA A 414 8.93 23.92 4.90
C ALA A 414 7.52 24.48 4.69
N GLU A 415 7.13 24.77 3.45
CA GLU A 415 5.77 25.19 3.11
C GLU A 415 4.73 24.08 3.38
N ALA A 416 5.03 22.84 3.01
CA ALA A 416 4.15 21.69 3.28
C ALA A 416 3.92 21.49 4.79
N VAL A 417 5.00 21.52 5.59
CA VAL A 417 4.90 21.43 7.07
C VAL A 417 4.20 22.64 7.67
N PHE A 418 4.42 23.85 7.13
CA PHE A 418 3.68 25.04 7.57
C PHE A 418 2.17 24.91 7.30
N CYS A 419 1.79 24.34 6.16
CA CYS A 419 0.39 24.11 5.81
C CYS A 419 -0.24 22.97 6.63
N ASN A 420 0.51 21.91 6.93
CA ASN A 420 0.06 20.75 7.69
C ASN A 420 1.07 20.36 8.78
N PRO A 421 1.09 21.06 9.93
CA PRO A 421 2.09 20.86 10.99
C PRO A 421 1.95 19.51 11.73
N ASP A 422 0.83 18.82 11.56
CA ASP A 422 0.56 17.54 12.21
C ASP A 422 0.90 16.33 11.33
N SER A 423 1.32 16.57 10.07
CA SER A 423 1.73 15.52 9.13
C SER A 423 3.09 14.92 9.47
N ALA A 424 3.11 13.72 10.06
CA ALA A 424 4.35 12.97 10.32
C ALA A 424 5.18 12.74 9.05
N GLU A 425 4.53 12.45 7.92
CA GLU A 425 5.20 12.22 6.63
C GLU A 425 5.88 13.50 6.11
N ASP A 426 5.25 14.68 6.22
CA ASP A 426 5.90 15.92 5.75
C ASP A 426 7.09 16.32 6.61
N HIS A 427 7.01 16.12 7.93
CA HIS A 427 8.17 16.29 8.83
C HIS A 427 9.30 15.31 8.47
N TYR A 428 9.01 14.03 8.28
CA TYR A 428 10.02 13.03 7.90
C TYR A 428 10.73 13.43 6.60
N ARG A 429 9.97 13.85 5.59
CA ARG A 429 10.52 14.22 4.30
C ARG A 429 11.31 15.52 4.31
N GLN A 430 10.89 16.49 5.13
CA GLN A 430 11.69 17.68 5.38
C GLN A 430 13.03 17.29 6.02
N ALA A 431 13.01 16.38 7.00
CA ALA A 431 14.21 15.90 7.66
C ALA A 431 15.20 15.21 6.70
N GLU A 432 14.73 14.36 5.78
CA GLU A 432 15.58 13.74 4.75
C GLU A 432 16.30 14.80 3.88
N ILE A 433 15.60 15.85 3.48
CA ILE A 433 16.18 16.92 2.65
C ILE A 433 17.16 17.76 3.47
N LEU A 434 16.84 18.08 4.72
CA LEU A 434 17.73 18.81 5.64
C LEU A 434 19.04 18.05 5.89
N ALA A 435 18.96 16.73 6.12
CA ALA A 435 20.13 15.88 6.29
C ALA A 435 21.03 15.88 5.04
N ARG A 436 20.42 15.76 3.84
CA ARG A 436 21.15 15.87 2.55
C ARG A 436 21.80 17.23 2.32
N ARG A 437 21.34 18.30 2.99
CA ARG A 437 21.94 19.64 2.97
C ARG A 437 22.92 19.89 4.12
N GLY A 438 23.20 18.89 4.95
CA GLY A 438 24.10 19.01 6.11
C GLY A 438 23.51 19.83 7.28
N ARG A 439 22.21 20.14 7.26
CA ARG A 439 21.52 20.90 8.31
C ARG A 439 21.04 19.97 9.44
N TYR A 440 21.99 19.31 10.08
CA TYR A 440 21.71 18.16 10.96
C TYR A 440 20.87 18.48 12.20
N ALA A 441 21.06 19.64 12.84
CA ALA A 441 20.25 20.02 14.01
C ALA A 441 18.75 20.16 13.66
N GLU A 442 18.47 20.76 12.51
CA GLU A 442 17.09 20.91 12.02
C GLU A 442 16.53 19.59 11.49
N ALA A 443 17.37 18.77 10.83
CA ALA A 443 17.00 17.44 10.41
C ALA A 443 16.61 16.57 11.62
N PHE A 444 17.40 16.62 12.69
CA PHE A 444 17.12 15.92 13.95
C PHE A 444 15.79 16.36 14.57
N ALA A 445 15.57 17.66 14.70
CA ALA A 445 14.34 18.21 15.25
C ALA A 445 13.10 17.79 14.44
N SER A 446 13.18 17.86 13.11
CA SER A 446 12.09 17.51 12.20
C SER A 446 11.83 15.98 12.17
N ALA A 447 12.89 15.16 12.16
CA ALA A 447 12.75 13.70 12.24
C ALA A 447 12.17 13.24 13.58
N ARG A 448 12.60 13.85 14.69
CA ARG A 448 12.00 13.61 16.01
C ARG A 448 10.52 14.00 16.03
N ALA A 449 10.17 15.15 15.46
CA ALA A 449 8.78 15.61 15.36
C ALA A 449 7.91 14.63 14.54
N ALA A 450 8.46 14.02 13.50
CA ALA A 450 7.80 12.96 12.73
C ALA A 450 7.58 11.68 13.58
N HIS A 451 8.62 11.23 14.29
CA HIS A 451 8.52 10.05 15.16
C HIS A 451 7.53 10.25 16.31
N ASP A 452 7.56 11.40 16.99
CA ASP A 452 6.66 11.69 18.11
C ASP A 452 5.17 11.68 17.67
N ARG A 453 4.88 11.99 16.39
CA ARG A 453 3.52 11.92 15.79
C ARG A 453 3.13 10.52 15.33
N ALA A 454 4.09 9.73 14.86
CA ALA A 454 3.87 8.36 14.38
C ALA A 454 4.95 7.41 14.91
N PRO A 455 4.91 7.00 16.21
CA PRO A 455 6.00 6.23 16.84
C PRO A 455 6.24 4.84 16.23
N ALA A 456 5.24 4.27 15.55
CA ALA A 456 5.35 3.01 14.84
C ALA A 456 6.19 3.10 13.55
N ASP A 457 6.37 4.30 12.99
CA ASP A 457 7.23 4.53 11.84
C ASP A 457 8.69 4.67 12.28
N LEU A 458 9.52 3.73 11.85
CA LEU A 458 10.95 3.68 12.20
C LEU A 458 11.81 4.52 11.24
N ARG A 459 11.29 4.96 10.09
CA ARG A 459 12.06 5.72 9.08
C ARG A 459 12.65 7.01 9.65
N PRO A 460 11.94 7.82 10.47
CA PRO A 460 12.53 9.02 11.06
C PRO A 460 13.69 8.72 12.01
N LEU A 461 13.72 7.56 12.67
CA LEU A 461 14.82 7.20 13.57
C LEU A 461 16.15 7.03 12.81
N ALA A 462 16.13 6.58 11.55
CA ALA A 462 17.33 6.55 10.71
C ALA A 462 17.92 7.95 10.51
N VAL A 463 17.08 8.96 10.28
CA VAL A 463 17.52 10.35 10.10
C VAL A 463 17.99 10.96 11.42
N CYS A 464 17.35 10.63 12.55
CA CYS A 464 17.84 11.02 13.88
C CYS A 464 19.25 10.45 14.15
N MET A 465 19.46 9.17 13.83
CA MET A 465 20.76 8.50 13.96
C MET A 465 21.80 9.13 13.03
N GLU A 466 21.48 9.34 11.75
CA GLU A 466 22.36 10.02 10.79
C GLU A 466 22.78 11.40 11.31
N ALA A 467 21.83 12.23 11.74
CA ALA A 467 22.09 13.58 12.22
C ALA A 467 22.99 13.58 13.47
N ALA A 468 22.71 12.71 14.45
CA ALA A 468 23.50 12.60 15.67
C ALA A 468 24.91 12.03 15.44
N LEU A 469 25.07 11.14 14.45
CA LEU A 469 26.38 10.62 14.05
C LEU A 469 27.18 11.66 13.27
N ALA A 470 26.53 12.44 12.40
CA ALA A 470 27.16 13.45 11.57
C ALA A 470 27.58 14.70 12.38
N ALA A 471 26.76 15.11 13.35
CA ALA A 471 26.99 16.27 14.21
C ALA A 471 27.15 15.86 15.69
N PRO A 472 28.39 15.71 16.21
CA PRO A 472 28.64 15.26 17.58
C PRO A 472 27.96 16.10 18.68
N SER A 473 27.66 17.37 18.41
CA SER A 473 26.92 18.24 19.33
C SER A 473 25.50 17.75 19.66
N LEU A 474 24.91 16.92 18.79
CA LEU A 474 23.56 16.36 18.98
C LEU A 474 23.56 15.06 19.80
N ARG A 475 24.73 14.48 20.10
CA ARG A 475 24.84 13.19 20.81
C ARG A 475 24.13 13.21 22.16
N SER A 476 24.40 14.22 22.98
CA SER A 476 23.78 14.35 24.31
C SER A 476 22.27 14.53 24.22
N GLU A 477 21.79 15.27 23.21
CA GLU A 477 20.37 15.48 22.98
C GLU A 477 19.67 14.18 22.57
N PHE A 478 20.25 13.43 21.62
CA PHE A 478 19.74 12.14 21.18
C PHE A 478 19.65 11.13 22.33
N LEU A 479 20.74 10.96 23.10
CA LEU A 479 20.77 10.02 24.22
C LEU A 479 19.80 10.43 25.35
N SER A 480 19.71 11.73 25.64
CA SER A 480 18.74 12.26 26.61
C SER A 480 17.29 12.02 26.17
N TRP A 481 17.00 12.19 24.88
CA TRP A 481 15.68 11.89 24.33
C TRP A 481 15.35 10.40 24.46
N CYS A 482 16.27 9.50 24.09
CA CYS A 482 16.06 8.06 24.22
C CYS A 482 15.81 7.64 25.67
N ALA A 483 16.57 8.19 26.63
CA ALA A 483 16.41 7.88 28.05
C ALA A 483 15.04 8.29 28.61
N ARG A 484 14.47 9.43 28.16
CA ARG A 484 13.14 9.88 28.57
C ARG A 484 12.01 9.01 28.02
N SER A 485 12.23 8.36 26.88
CA SER A 485 11.25 7.51 26.21
C SER A 485 11.28 6.05 26.67
N ALA A 486 12.25 5.67 27.51
CA ALA A 486 12.35 4.32 28.06
C ALA A 486 11.39 4.10 29.25
N SER A 487 10.66 2.97 29.25
CA SER A 487 9.87 2.56 30.41
C SER A 487 10.80 2.22 31.60
N PRO A 488 10.44 2.53 32.87
CA PRO A 488 11.28 2.23 34.04
C PRO A 488 11.68 0.76 34.18
N ARG A 489 10.88 -0.18 33.64
CA ARG A 489 11.21 -1.62 33.61
C ARG A 489 12.31 -2.01 32.61
N ALA A 490 12.59 -1.16 31.61
CA ALA A 490 13.54 -1.46 30.54
C ALA A 490 15.00 -1.15 30.91
N MET A 491 15.24 -0.32 31.93
CA MET A 491 16.60 0.01 32.38
C MET A 491 17.21 -1.08 33.27
N ASP A 492 16.39 -1.80 34.05
CA ASP A 492 16.85 -2.86 34.96
C ASP A 492 17.11 -4.21 34.25
N SER A 493 16.58 -4.42 33.04
CA SER A 493 16.77 -5.66 32.26
C SER A 493 17.95 -5.59 31.27
N ALA A 494 18.69 -4.48 31.20
CA ALA A 494 19.83 -4.29 30.30
C ALA A 494 21.12 -5.04 30.72
N GLY A 495 20.99 -6.13 31.49
CA GLY A 495 22.07 -7.08 31.71
C GLY A 495 22.18 -8.01 30.49
N PRO A 496 23.39 -8.47 30.12
CA PRO A 496 23.54 -9.39 29.01
C PRO A 496 22.85 -10.71 29.38
N VAL A 497 21.65 -10.94 28.86
CA VAL A 497 21.02 -12.26 28.89
C VAL A 497 21.82 -13.12 27.92
N VAL A 498 22.89 -13.74 28.43
CA VAL A 498 23.65 -14.78 27.72
C VAL A 498 22.75 -16.03 27.68
N ARG A 499 21.78 -16.04 26.77
CA ARG A 499 21.19 -17.29 26.29
C ARG A 499 22.22 -17.90 25.35
N ALA A 500 22.72 -19.08 25.68
CA ALA A 500 23.53 -19.87 24.76
C ALA A 500 22.66 -20.23 23.54
N ALA A 501 22.78 -19.46 22.46
CA ALA A 501 22.07 -19.70 21.22
C ALA A 501 23.08 -19.75 20.06
N SER A 502 22.90 -20.74 19.19
CA SER A 502 23.85 -21.17 18.13
C SER A 502 23.23 -21.07 16.73
N GLY A 503 22.27 -20.15 16.54
CA GLY A 503 21.49 -20.01 15.31
C GLY A 503 21.81 -18.77 14.49
N ILE A 504 21.33 -18.75 13.24
CA ILE A 504 21.48 -17.64 12.28
C ILE A 504 20.20 -16.80 12.28
N LEU A 505 20.33 -15.47 12.42
CA LEU A 505 19.20 -14.55 12.38
C LEU A 505 18.64 -14.44 10.96
N LEU A 506 17.35 -14.72 10.82
CA LEU A 506 16.65 -14.63 9.55
C LEU A 506 16.58 -13.17 9.05
N PRO A 507 16.61 -12.97 7.72
CA PRO A 507 16.32 -11.67 7.12
C PRO A 507 14.82 -11.34 7.20
N ASP A 508 13.96 -12.37 7.18
CA ASP A 508 12.51 -12.24 7.30
C ASP A 508 12.09 -11.93 8.76
N LYS A 509 11.03 -11.13 8.95
CA LYS A 509 10.50 -10.68 10.26
C LYS A 509 11.28 -9.57 10.99
N ARG A 510 12.32 -8.98 10.40
CA ARG A 510 13.00 -7.81 10.99
C ARG A 510 12.10 -6.59 10.91
N ALA A 511 11.83 -5.94 12.05
CA ALA A 511 10.76 -4.94 12.17
C ALA A 511 10.96 -3.72 11.26
N ALA A 512 12.21 -3.36 10.97
CA ALA A 512 12.54 -2.22 10.12
C ALA A 512 12.71 -2.55 8.63
N PHE A 513 12.72 -3.83 8.22
CA PHE A 513 13.29 -4.23 6.92
C PHE A 513 12.46 -5.19 6.08
N GLU A 514 11.24 -5.52 6.49
CA GLU A 514 10.35 -6.41 5.72
C GLU A 514 10.24 -6.02 4.23
N LEU A 515 10.32 -4.72 3.91
CA LEU A 515 10.25 -4.19 2.53
C LEU A 515 11.60 -4.03 1.81
N ALA A 516 12.72 -3.95 2.52
CA ALA A 516 14.03 -3.58 1.97
C ALA A 516 15.01 -4.76 1.89
N ASP A 517 15.03 -5.62 2.91
CA ASP A 517 15.95 -6.77 3.03
C ASP A 517 15.17 -8.03 3.49
N GLY A 518 13.87 -8.07 3.20
CA GLY A 518 12.94 -9.14 3.59
C GLY A 518 12.87 -10.30 2.58
N SER A 519 11.75 -11.03 2.57
CA SER A 519 11.46 -12.25 1.79
C SER A 519 11.99 -12.25 0.34
N HIS A 520 13.25 -12.64 0.15
CA HIS A 520 13.88 -12.85 -1.17
C HIS A 520 13.72 -14.31 -1.61
N PRO A 521 13.36 -14.61 -2.87
CA PRO A 521 13.13 -15.99 -3.28
C PRO A 521 14.35 -16.91 -3.11
N ASP A 522 15.57 -16.41 -3.35
CA ASP A 522 16.79 -17.15 -3.04
C ASP A 522 17.02 -17.34 -1.54
N ALA A 523 16.73 -16.34 -0.70
CA ALA A 523 16.81 -16.52 0.74
C ALA A 523 15.84 -17.63 1.21
N LEU A 524 14.64 -17.72 0.63
CA LEU A 524 13.71 -18.82 0.89
C LEU A 524 14.26 -20.18 0.39
N ASN A 525 14.97 -20.21 -0.74
CA ASN A 525 15.68 -21.42 -1.20
C ASN A 525 16.77 -21.85 -0.22
N VAL A 526 17.54 -20.89 0.33
CA VAL A 526 18.54 -21.14 1.37
C VAL A 526 17.89 -21.84 2.57
N LEU A 527 16.76 -21.33 3.08
CA LEU A 527 16.07 -21.93 4.22
C LEU A 527 15.58 -23.36 3.95
N ARG A 528 15.18 -23.66 2.72
CA ARG A 528 14.74 -25.01 2.34
C ARG A 528 15.89 -26.02 2.20
N THR A 529 17.08 -25.56 1.83
CA THR A 529 18.20 -26.43 1.44
C THR A 529 19.33 -26.49 2.47
N ALA A 530 19.32 -25.61 3.48
CA ALA A 530 20.31 -25.55 4.55
C ALA A 530 20.04 -26.56 5.69
N GLU A 531 20.00 -27.86 5.37
CA GLU A 531 19.73 -28.91 6.36
C GLU A 531 20.72 -28.90 7.54
N GLY A 532 20.18 -29.03 8.76
CA GLY A 532 20.96 -29.05 10.00
C GLY A 532 21.55 -27.69 10.41
N VAL A 533 21.15 -26.59 9.77
CA VAL A 533 21.45 -25.22 10.21
C VAL A 533 20.26 -24.68 11.01
N SER A 534 20.53 -24.11 12.19
CA SER A 534 19.49 -23.50 13.03
C SER A 534 19.28 -22.04 12.62
N PHE A 535 18.02 -21.65 12.41
CA PHE A 535 17.62 -20.28 12.10
C PHE A 535 16.71 -19.73 13.19
N LEU A 536 16.86 -18.45 13.51
CA LEU A 536 16.10 -17.75 14.53
C LEU A 536 15.35 -16.56 13.89
N PRO A 537 14.05 -16.38 14.17
CA PRO A 537 13.33 -15.19 13.72
C PRO A 537 13.78 -13.97 14.52
N ALA A 538 13.73 -12.79 13.91
CA ALA A 538 13.92 -11.53 14.63
C ALA A 538 12.73 -11.26 15.56
N ALA A 539 13.01 -10.68 16.73
CA ALA A 539 12.01 -10.05 17.60
C ALA A 539 12.42 -8.61 17.93
N PRO A 540 11.46 -7.73 18.25
CA PRO A 540 11.77 -6.37 18.67
C PRO A 540 12.65 -6.36 19.92
N ALA A 541 13.64 -5.48 19.94
CA ALA A 541 14.52 -5.27 21.08
C ALA A 541 13.76 -4.97 22.37
N GLU A 542 14.18 -5.59 23.48
CA GLU A 542 13.67 -5.28 24.82
C GLU A 542 13.84 -3.78 25.11
N GLY A 543 12.78 -3.12 25.61
CA GLY A 543 12.79 -1.67 25.88
C GLY A 543 12.44 -0.78 24.68
N GLY A 544 12.26 -1.34 23.48
CA GLY A 544 11.80 -0.63 22.28
C GLY A 544 12.92 0.02 21.45
N SER A 545 12.55 0.55 20.27
CA SER A 545 13.50 1.00 19.24
C SER A 545 14.49 2.08 19.72
N LEU A 546 14.02 3.06 20.50
CA LEU A 546 14.87 4.15 21.01
C LEU A 546 15.92 3.63 22.01
N ALA A 547 15.54 2.71 22.89
CA ALA A 547 16.46 2.10 23.85
C ALA A 547 17.55 1.30 23.12
N ALA A 548 17.16 0.51 22.11
CA ALA A 548 18.08 -0.27 21.31
C ALA A 548 19.09 0.60 20.52
N LEU A 549 18.61 1.68 19.90
CA LEU A 549 19.45 2.63 19.20
C LEU A 549 20.41 3.37 20.15
N ALA A 550 19.96 3.75 21.35
CA ALA A 550 20.82 4.35 22.36
C ALA A 550 21.92 3.39 22.82
N ALA A 551 21.58 2.13 23.09
CA ALA A 551 22.53 1.10 23.50
C ALA A 551 23.60 0.83 22.43
N GLY A 552 23.22 0.87 21.15
CA GLY A 552 24.14 0.69 20.02
C GLY A 552 24.80 1.97 19.50
N PHE A 553 24.50 3.14 20.06
CA PHE A 553 24.96 4.43 19.51
C PHE A 553 26.48 4.55 19.46
N ASP A 554 27.16 4.18 20.55
CA ASP A 554 28.63 4.24 20.63
C ASP A 554 29.30 3.26 19.66
N HIS A 555 28.65 2.15 19.36
CA HIS A 555 29.09 1.24 18.31
C HIS A 555 29.00 1.90 16.93
N CYS A 556 27.87 2.53 16.62
CA CYS A 556 27.70 3.29 15.38
C CYS A 556 28.73 4.43 15.24
N VAL A 557 29.08 5.13 16.34
CA VAL A 557 30.14 6.15 16.32
C VAL A 557 31.48 5.56 15.90
N ARG A 558 31.89 4.43 16.49
CA ARG A 558 33.16 3.75 16.13
C ARG A 558 33.17 3.29 14.68
N VAL A 559 32.05 2.77 14.18
CA VAL A 559 31.91 2.37 12.78
C VAL A 559 32.04 3.59 11.87
N CYS A 560 31.37 4.70 12.17
CA CYS A 560 31.53 5.95 11.43
C CYS A 560 32.97 6.46 11.43
N ASP A 561 33.62 6.50 12.59
CA ASP A 561 35.02 6.95 12.71
C ASP A 561 35.93 6.11 11.83
N ALA A 562 35.79 4.79 11.87
CA ALA A 562 36.61 3.92 11.05
C ALA A 562 36.33 4.02 9.55
N LEU A 563 35.06 4.22 9.15
CA LEU A 563 34.70 4.47 7.76
C LEU A 563 35.37 5.74 7.21
N THR A 564 35.51 6.79 8.01
CA THR A 564 36.22 8.00 7.55
C THR A 564 37.71 7.77 7.25
N GLY A 565 38.28 6.65 7.71
CA GLY A 565 39.65 6.26 7.41
C GLY A 565 39.82 5.37 6.18
N VAL A 566 38.74 4.91 5.52
CA VAL A 566 38.85 3.87 4.47
C VAL A 566 39.26 4.43 3.12
N HIS A 567 38.87 5.66 2.81
CA HIS A 567 39.19 6.31 1.53
C HIS A 567 38.95 7.83 1.62
N PRO A 568 39.74 8.68 0.93
CA PRO A 568 39.57 10.14 0.97
C PRO A 568 38.20 10.67 0.54
N LEU A 569 37.42 9.88 -0.22
CA LEU A 569 36.05 10.25 -0.61
C LEU A 569 35.04 10.07 0.52
N VAL A 570 35.36 9.27 1.55
CA VAL A 570 34.45 8.96 2.66
C VAL A 570 34.64 9.97 3.78
N ASP A 571 33.78 10.98 3.79
CA ASP A 571 33.70 11.96 4.87
C ASP A 571 32.76 11.51 6.00
N ARG A 572 32.71 12.32 7.07
CA ARG A 572 31.84 12.05 8.22
C ARG A 572 30.36 11.99 7.83
N ALA A 573 29.93 12.84 6.90
CA ALA A 573 28.54 12.93 6.46
C ALA A 573 28.09 11.66 5.72
N SER A 574 28.87 11.19 4.75
CA SER A 574 28.59 9.97 4.00
C SER A 574 28.66 8.71 4.87
N ALA A 575 29.63 8.63 5.80
CA ALA A 575 29.71 7.57 6.80
C ALA A 575 28.47 7.57 7.72
N ALA A 576 28.11 8.73 8.28
CA ALA A 576 26.95 8.89 9.16
C ALA A 576 25.63 8.56 8.45
N ARG A 577 25.48 8.96 7.18
CA ARG A 577 24.32 8.61 6.36
C ARG A 577 24.21 7.11 6.14
N TYR A 578 25.30 6.46 5.77
CA TYR A 578 25.29 5.01 5.59
C TYR A 578 24.96 4.28 6.91
N VAL A 579 25.66 4.62 8.00
CA VAL A 579 25.49 3.95 9.29
C VAL A 579 24.13 4.28 9.92
N GLY A 580 23.65 5.51 9.84
CA GLY A 580 22.36 5.94 10.41
C GLY A 580 21.18 5.17 9.83
N HIS A 581 21.14 4.98 8.51
CA HIS A 581 20.13 4.15 7.86
C HIS A 581 20.25 2.65 8.22
N ARG A 582 21.45 2.18 8.55
CA ARG A 582 21.71 0.77 8.91
C ARG A 582 21.56 0.52 10.40
N ALA A 583 21.58 1.56 11.23
CA ALA A 583 21.40 1.47 12.67
C ALA A 583 20.03 0.91 13.05
N LEU A 584 19.03 1.00 12.16
CA LEU A 584 17.76 0.31 12.33
C LEU A 584 17.91 -1.21 12.52
N SER A 585 19.04 -1.82 12.12
CA SER A 585 19.35 -3.25 12.40
C SER A 585 19.64 -3.56 13.86
N LEU A 586 19.75 -2.53 14.70
CA LEU A 586 19.89 -2.66 16.14
C LEU A 586 18.53 -2.83 16.84
N VAL A 587 17.41 -2.52 16.19
CA VAL A 587 16.08 -2.59 16.81
C VAL A 587 15.55 -4.02 16.96
N ASP A 588 16.27 -5.00 16.41
CA ASP A 588 15.96 -6.43 16.54
C ASP A 588 16.89 -7.09 17.60
N ASP A 589 16.33 -7.78 18.59
CA ASP A 589 17.09 -8.46 19.68
C ASP A 589 17.94 -9.64 19.21
N GLY A 590 17.67 -10.15 18.00
CA GLY A 590 18.33 -11.31 17.40
C GLY A 590 18.14 -12.63 18.16
N GLN A 591 17.39 -12.66 19.27
CA GLN A 591 17.16 -13.83 20.14
C GLN A 591 18.40 -14.69 20.47
N GLY A 592 19.58 -14.06 20.58
CA GLY A 592 20.86 -14.75 20.83
C GLY A 592 21.52 -15.36 19.58
N ALA A 593 21.08 -15.00 18.38
CA ALA A 593 21.72 -15.38 17.13
C ALA A 593 23.19 -14.97 17.10
N VAL A 594 24.02 -15.83 16.50
CA VAL A 594 25.47 -15.65 16.43
C VAL A 594 25.91 -14.94 15.16
N MET A 595 25.06 -14.93 14.13
CA MET A 595 25.34 -14.37 12.82
C MET A 595 24.04 -13.98 12.12
N ASP A 596 24.09 -13.00 11.23
CA ASP A 596 22.99 -12.59 10.38
C ASP A 596 23.04 -13.27 8.99
N LEU A 597 21.88 -13.68 8.46
CA LEU A 597 21.69 -13.95 7.04
C LEU A 597 21.03 -12.73 6.39
N LEU A 598 21.79 -11.98 5.60
CA LEU A 598 21.32 -10.80 4.87
C LEU A 598 20.99 -11.17 3.42
N THR A 599 20.03 -10.49 2.81
CA THR A 599 19.66 -10.73 1.40
C THR A 599 20.51 -9.83 0.50
N THR A 600 19.91 -8.88 -0.23
CA THR A 600 20.60 -8.11 -1.28
C THR A 600 21.15 -6.77 -0.79
N ILE A 601 20.79 -6.35 0.43
CA ILE A 601 21.23 -5.10 1.03
C ILE A 601 22.03 -5.41 2.30
N PRO A 602 23.23 -4.84 2.51
CA PRO A 602 24.00 -5.03 3.75
C PRO A 602 23.37 -4.22 4.89
N MET A 603 22.20 -4.64 5.38
CA MET A 603 21.45 -4.01 6.48
C MET A 603 22.04 -4.34 7.85
N THR A 604 23.27 -3.88 8.08
CA THR A 604 24.00 -4.14 9.32
C THR A 604 24.93 -2.97 9.65
N VAL A 605 25.17 -2.75 10.94
CA VAL A 605 26.27 -1.90 11.41
C VAL A 605 27.43 -2.75 11.94
N GLY A 606 27.46 -4.05 11.65
CA GLY A 606 28.48 -4.98 12.14
C GLY A 606 28.30 -5.40 13.60
N GLN A 607 27.09 -5.26 14.14
CA GLN A 607 26.75 -5.71 15.51
C GLN A 607 26.83 -7.23 15.68
N ARG A 608 26.70 -7.97 14.56
CA ARG A 608 26.91 -9.41 14.45
C ARG A 608 27.66 -9.69 13.14
N PRO A 609 28.50 -10.73 13.10
CA PRO A 609 28.98 -11.28 11.84
C PRO A 609 27.80 -11.63 10.91
N TYR A 610 28.03 -11.69 9.61
CA TYR A 610 26.95 -11.90 8.65
C TYR A 610 27.40 -12.63 7.37
N THR A 611 26.41 -13.22 6.71
CA THR A 611 26.49 -13.67 5.32
C THR A 611 25.55 -12.83 4.46
N LEU A 612 25.89 -12.65 3.18
CA LEU A 612 25.16 -11.78 2.27
C LEU A 612 24.87 -12.47 0.94
N LEU A 613 23.64 -12.31 0.42
CA LEU A 613 23.29 -12.72 -0.93
C LEU A 613 23.69 -11.65 -1.95
N LEU A 614 24.52 -12.02 -2.93
CA LEU A 614 24.72 -11.26 -4.15
C LEU A 614 23.74 -11.73 -5.23
N ASP A 615 22.66 -10.98 -5.42
CA ASP A 615 21.76 -11.10 -6.58
C ASP A 615 22.02 -10.00 -7.61
N LEU A 616 22.03 -8.74 -7.16
CA LEU A 616 22.18 -7.55 -8.02
C LEU A 616 23.12 -6.53 -7.34
N ILE A 617 24.16 -6.08 -8.05
CA ILE A 617 25.07 -5.02 -7.57
C ILE A 617 24.35 -3.76 -7.06
N PRO A 618 23.38 -3.14 -7.78
CA PRO A 618 22.75 -1.89 -7.33
C PRO A 618 22.00 -1.99 -6.00
N ALA A 619 21.57 -3.20 -5.61
CA ALA A 619 20.84 -3.41 -4.37
C ALA A 619 21.70 -3.07 -3.13
N MET A 620 23.01 -3.33 -3.20
CA MET A 620 23.94 -3.09 -2.09
C MET A 620 24.03 -1.59 -1.71
N PHE A 621 23.67 -0.70 -2.63
CA PHE A 621 23.71 0.75 -2.49
C PHE A 621 22.36 1.38 -2.15
N GLN A 622 21.27 0.59 -2.08
CA GLN A 622 19.95 1.08 -1.68
C GLN A 622 19.90 1.37 -0.16
N PRO A 623 19.13 2.38 0.29
CA PRO A 623 18.17 3.20 -0.47
C PRO A 623 18.72 4.58 -0.89
N PHE A 624 20.04 4.75 -0.96
CA PHE A 624 20.65 6.09 -1.08
C PHE A 624 20.50 6.74 -2.47
N GLU A 625 20.34 5.91 -3.50
CA GLU A 625 20.25 6.31 -4.90
C GLU A 625 18.99 5.70 -5.55
N PRO A 626 18.23 6.43 -6.39
CA PRO A 626 17.02 5.90 -7.02
C PRO A 626 17.27 4.63 -7.83
N TYR A 627 16.49 3.58 -7.61
CA TYR A 627 16.69 2.31 -8.31
C TYR A 627 16.48 2.40 -9.83
N VAL A 628 15.67 3.31 -10.36
CA VAL A 628 15.45 3.41 -11.82
C VAL A 628 16.67 4.01 -12.54
N ARG A 629 17.38 4.92 -11.89
CA ARG A 629 18.55 5.61 -12.44
C ARG A 629 19.60 5.71 -11.35
N HIS A 630 20.65 4.92 -11.49
CA HIS A 630 21.63 4.70 -10.45
C HIS A 630 23.02 4.69 -11.09
N ALA A 631 23.98 5.37 -10.47
CA ALA A 631 25.38 5.29 -10.87
C ALA A 631 26.29 5.33 -9.65
N VAL A 632 27.25 4.42 -9.59
CA VAL A 632 28.27 4.33 -8.56
C VAL A 632 29.60 4.06 -9.25
N SER A 633 30.65 4.76 -8.83
CA SER A 633 32.00 4.50 -9.32
C SER A 633 33.06 4.72 -8.24
N ALA A 634 34.13 3.93 -8.29
CA ALA A 634 35.24 4.01 -7.34
C ALA A 634 35.88 5.41 -7.25
N ASP A 635 35.89 6.17 -8.35
CA ASP A 635 36.51 7.50 -8.44
C ASP A 635 35.64 8.65 -7.92
N ARG A 636 34.32 8.44 -7.76
CA ARG A 636 33.37 9.53 -7.43
C ARG A 636 32.47 9.24 -6.24
N SER A 637 32.24 7.98 -5.89
CA SER A 637 31.19 7.59 -4.95
C SER A 637 31.75 7.17 -3.60
N PRO A 638 31.49 7.89 -2.48
CA PRO A 638 31.85 7.41 -1.15
C PRO A 638 31.22 6.07 -0.81
N LEU A 639 29.98 5.84 -1.26
CA LEU A 639 29.23 4.60 -1.03
C LEU A 639 29.94 3.36 -1.58
N TYR A 640 30.69 3.48 -2.68
CA TYR A 640 31.51 2.40 -3.21
C TYR A 640 32.50 1.90 -2.15
N TRP A 641 33.25 2.82 -1.56
CA TRP A 641 34.27 2.53 -0.56
C TRP A 641 33.68 2.08 0.77
N ILE A 642 32.55 2.63 1.17
CA ILE A 642 31.83 2.19 2.36
C ILE A 642 31.33 0.75 2.20
N VAL A 643 30.67 0.40 1.09
CA VAL A 643 30.20 -0.97 0.85
C VAL A 643 31.39 -1.93 0.75
N ARG A 644 32.45 -1.56 0.03
CA ARG A 644 33.70 -2.33 -0.03
C ARG A 644 34.23 -2.65 1.37
N ALA A 645 34.32 -1.63 2.24
CA ALA A 645 34.79 -1.75 3.61
C ALA A 645 33.96 -2.75 4.44
N PHE A 646 32.63 -2.74 4.28
CA PHE A 646 31.75 -3.72 4.93
C PHE A 646 32.01 -5.15 4.42
N LEU A 647 32.16 -5.34 3.11
CA LEU A 647 32.39 -6.66 2.51
C LEU A 647 33.79 -7.22 2.82
N GLU A 648 34.80 -6.35 2.91
CA GLU A 648 36.16 -6.72 3.31
C GLU A 648 36.26 -7.06 4.80
N SER A 649 35.41 -6.46 5.63
CA SER A 649 35.40 -6.66 7.09
C SER A 649 35.41 -8.14 7.50
N PRO A 650 36.20 -8.56 8.50
CA PRO A 650 36.14 -9.90 9.06
C PRO A 650 34.74 -10.33 9.53
N HIS A 651 33.82 -9.38 9.80
CA HIS A 651 32.44 -9.68 10.13
C HIS A 651 31.60 -10.13 8.92
N CYS A 652 31.97 -9.79 7.69
CA CYS A 652 31.41 -10.41 6.51
C CYS A 652 32.08 -11.78 6.32
N LEU A 653 31.41 -12.85 6.75
CA LEU A 653 31.97 -14.20 6.79
C LEU A 653 31.93 -14.89 5.42
N ALA A 654 30.85 -14.66 4.67
CA ALA A 654 30.69 -15.17 3.32
C ALA A 654 29.72 -14.30 2.52
N ILE A 655 29.95 -14.25 1.21
CA ILE A 655 29.00 -13.72 0.23
C ILE A 655 28.63 -14.90 -0.65
N TYR A 656 27.35 -15.12 -0.91
CA TYR A 656 26.94 -16.20 -1.80
C TYR A 656 26.12 -15.64 -2.96
N SER A 657 26.27 -16.23 -4.14
CA SER A 657 25.53 -15.84 -5.34
C SER A 657 25.05 -17.07 -6.07
N PRO A 658 23.81 -17.09 -6.60
CA PRO A 658 23.37 -18.17 -7.47
C PRO A 658 24.05 -18.10 -8.84
N TYR A 659 24.83 -17.06 -9.14
CA TYR A 659 25.43 -16.85 -10.46
C TYR A 659 26.92 -17.18 -10.50
N GLN A 660 27.36 -17.85 -11.56
CA GLN A 660 28.73 -18.29 -11.80
C GLN A 660 29.70 -17.11 -11.78
N GLU A 661 29.37 -16.03 -12.49
CA GLU A 661 30.24 -14.86 -12.61
C GLU A 661 30.29 -14.03 -11.32
N GLY A 662 29.36 -14.24 -10.38
CA GLY A 662 29.20 -13.41 -9.19
C GLY A 662 30.48 -13.24 -8.37
N GLN A 663 31.29 -14.30 -8.23
CA GLN A 663 32.57 -14.23 -7.53
C GLN A 663 33.56 -13.30 -8.22
N SER A 664 33.87 -13.59 -9.50
CA SER A 664 34.83 -12.81 -10.28
C SER A 664 34.36 -11.38 -10.52
N LEU A 665 33.06 -11.18 -10.72
CA LEU A 665 32.46 -9.87 -10.95
C LEU A 665 32.59 -8.99 -9.72
N LEU A 666 32.19 -9.49 -8.55
CA LEU A 666 32.21 -8.69 -7.32
C LEU A 666 33.65 -8.39 -6.87
N GLY A 667 34.55 -9.38 -7.00
CA GLY A 667 35.98 -9.23 -6.72
C GLY A 667 36.64 -8.14 -7.57
N ARG A 668 36.41 -8.18 -8.90
CA ARG A 668 36.92 -7.15 -9.82
C ARG A 668 36.25 -5.80 -9.59
N PHE A 669 34.92 -5.77 -9.48
CA PHE A 669 34.15 -4.55 -9.26
C PHE A 669 34.64 -3.77 -8.04
N PHE A 670 34.92 -4.44 -6.91
CA PHE A 670 35.48 -3.77 -5.73
C PHE A 670 37.02 -3.73 -5.70
N GLN A 671 37.68 -4.31 -6.71
CA GLN A 671 39.14 -4.46 -6.78
C GLN A 671 39.72 -5.05 -5.48
N SER A 672 39.11 -6.14 -5.02
CA SER A 672 39.39 -6.72 -3.71
C SER A 672 39.47 -8.25 -3.76
N PRO A 673 40.69 -8.82 -3.64
CA PRO A 673 40.88 -10.26 -3.51
C PRO A 673 40.23 -10.83 -2.24
N ALA A 674 40.03 -10.01 -1.20
CA ALA A 674 39.36 -10.44 0.01
C ALA A 674 37.86 -10.69 -0.21
N ILE A 675 37.20 -9.77 -0.93
CA ILE A 675 35.79 -9.94 -1.34
C ILE A 675 35.66 -11.15 -2.26
N GLU A 676 36.53 -11.27 -3.26
CA GLU A 676 36.53 -12.41 -4.19
C GLU A 676 36.64 -13.75 -3.46
N ARG A 677 37.53 -13.88 -2.46
CA ARG A 677 37.66 -15.11 -1.67
C ARG A 677 36.44 -15.43 -0.79
N LYS A 678 35.71 -14.40 -0.34
CA LYS A 678 34.49 -14.57 0.45
C LYS A 678 33.27 -14.89 -0.40
N THR A 679 33.30 -14.53 -1.68
CA THR A 679 32.20 -14.79 -2.60
C THR A 679 32.25 -16.21 -3.14
N ALA A 680 31.16 -16.95 -2.98
CA ALA A 680 31.03 -18.31 -3.49
C ALA A 680 29.75 -18.48 -4.31
N MET A 681 29.85 -19.22 -5.40
CA MET A 681 28.67 -19.69 -6.12
C MET A 681 27.94 -20.74 -5.27
N VAL A 682 26.64 -20.56 -5.05
CA VAL A 682 25.79 -21.53 -4.35
C VAL A 682 25.09 -22.45 -5.34
N ASP A 683 24.99 -23.73 -4.99
CA ASP A 683 24.30 -24.72 -5.83
C ASP A 683 22.81 -24.81 -5.46
N HIS A 684 22.02 -23.83 -5.89
CA HIS A 684 20.55 -23.90 -5.77
C HIS A 684 19.90 -24.71 -6.90
N LEU A 685 20.65 -25.00 -7.96
CA LEU A 685 20.13 -25.56 -9.19
C LEU A 685 20.47 -27.03 -9.41
N THR A 686 21.13 -27.70 -8.46
CA THR A 686 21.35 -29.16 -8.53
C THR A 686 20.03 -29.89 -8.79
N PRO A 687 19.98 -30.81 -9.77
CA PRO A 687 18.84 -31.71 -9.94
C PRO A 687 18.58 -32.51 -8.65
N ASP A 688 17.33 -32.56 -8.21
CA ASP A 688 16.88 -33.46 -7.15
C ASP A 688 15.84 -34.46 -7.71
N GLU A 689 15.42 -35.43 -6.88
CA GLU A 689 14.41 -36.43 -7.29
C GLU A 689 13.10 -35.75 -7.74
N THR A 690 12.73 -34.62 -7.12
CA THR A 690 11.53 -33.82 -7.43
C THR A 690 11.58 -33.14 -8.81
N ARG A 691 12.75 -32.66 -9.25
CA ARG A 691 12.97 -32.08 -10.59
C ARG A 691 13.08 -33.16 -11.65
N SER A 692 13.66 -34.32 -11.30
CA SER A 692 13.80 -35.47 -12.20
C SER A 692 12.46 -36.12 -12.53
N GLN A 693 11.52 -36.17 -11.58
CA GLN A 693 10.14 -36.65 -11.79
C GLN A 693 9.32 -35.77 -12.77
N ALA A 694 9.76 -34.55 -13.06
CA ALA A 694 9.06 -33.67 -14.00
C ALA A 694 9.14 -34.15 -15.46
N ILE A 695 10.16 -34.96 -15.82
CA ILE A 695 10.30 -35.57 -17.15
C ILE A 695 9.17 -36.60 -17.41
N THR A 696 8.73 -37.30 -16.36
CA THR A 696 7.72 -38.38 -16.45
C THR A 696 6.30 -37.83 -16.56
N LEU A 697 6.06 -36.61 -16.07
CA LEU A 697 4.85 -35.84 -16.38
C LEU A 697 5.00 -35.28 -17.80
N ARG A 698 4.89 -36.14 -18.82
CA ARG A 698 4.55 -35.66 -20.17
C ARG A 698 3.38 -34.69 -20.01
N PRO A 699 3.38 -33.51 -20.66
CA PRO A 699 2.16 -32.75 -20.80
C PRO A 699 1.13 -33.74 -21.35
N SER A 700 0.09 -34.04 -20.58
CA SER A 700 -1.05 -34.70 -21.18
C SER A 700 -1.47 -33.78 -22.32
N SER A 701 -1.46 -34.29 -23.54
CA SER A 701 -2.23 -33.74 -24.65
C SER A 701 -3.75 -33.78 -24.36
N ALA A 702 -4.15 -33.84 -23.09
CA ALA A 702 -5.49 -34.01 -22.61
C ALA A 702 -5.69 -33.03 -21.44
N GLY A 703 -6.38 -31.93 -21.74
CA GLY A 703 -6.98 -31.03 -20.75
C GLY A 703 -6.32 -29.66 -20.59
N GLY A 704 -6.23 -28.83 -21.63
CA GLY A 704 -6.01 -27.38 -21.42
C GLY A 704 -5.52 -26.56 -22.61
N ARG A 705 -4.79 -27.17 -23.56
CA ARG A 705 -4.40 -26.50 -24.79
C ARG A 705 -5.60 -26.48 -25.75
N ARG A 706 -6.25 -25.32 -25.89
CA ARG A 706 -7.23 -25.10 -26.97
C ARG A 706 -6.53 -25.32 -28.32
N GLU A 707 -7.19 -25.98 -29.27
CA GLU A 707 -6.78 -25.97 -30.68
C GLU A 707 -6.69 -24.50 -31.14
N GLY A 708 -5.51 -24.06 -31.61
CA GLY A 708 -5.25 -22.67 -31.99
C GLY A 708 -3.76 -22.26 -31.89
N GLY A 709 -3.48 -21.01 -32.23
CA GLY A 709 -2.15 -20.37 -32.24
C GLY A 709 -1.44 -20.30 -30.87
N PRO A 710 -0.15 -19.88 -30.87
CA PRO A 710 0.72 -19.95 -29.70
C PRO A 710 0.25 -19.02 -28.57
N THR A 711 0.56 -19.41 -27.33
CA THR A 711 0.25 -18.64 -26.11
C THR A 711 1.51 -18.04 -25.50
N LEU A 712 1.52 -16.72 -25.37
CA LEU A 712 2.54 -15.94 -24.68
C LEU A 712 2.20 -15.81 -23.19
N LEU A 713 3.20 -15.87 -22.32
CA LEU A 713 3.04 -15.67 -20.88
C LEU A 713 3.92 -14.54 -20.37
N PHE A 714 3.33 -13.61 -19.64
CA PHE A 714 4.02 -12.58 -18.88
C PHE A 714 3.63 -12.64 -17.40
N THR A 715 4.60 -12.59 -16.49
CA THR A 715 4.32 -12.57 -15.05
C THR A 715 5.14 -11.51 -14.32
N ALA A 716 4.49 -10.72 -13.47
CA ALA A 716 5.11 -9.77 -12.58
C ALA A 716 4.55 -9.87 -11.15
N SER A 717 5.32 -9.35 -10.18
CA SER A 717 4.89 -9.35 -8.78
C SER A 717 3.67 -8.46 -8.59
N ALA A 718 2.75 -8.89 -7.74
CA ALA A 718 1.62 -8.07 -7.32
C ALA A 718 2.04 -6.99 -6.30
N VAL A 719 3.27 -7.05 -5.77
CA VAL A 719 3.83 -6.04 -4.87
C VAL A 719 4.38 -4.89 -5.68
N ASN A 720 3.97 -3.65 -5.36
CA ASN A 720 4.41 -2.43 -6.03
C ASN A 720 4.25 -2.48 -7.57
N PRO A 721 3.01 -2.63 -8.07
CA PRO A 721 2.74 -2.78 -9.51
C PRO A 721 3.20 -1.57 -10.32
N SER A 722 3.15 -0.37 -9.74
CA SER A 722 3.61 0.89 -10.34
C SER A 722 5.10 0.92 -10.71
N THR A 723 5.90 -0.01 -10.18
CA THR A 723 7.31 -0.18 -10.56
C THR A 723 7.57 -1.55 -11.19
N LYS A 724 7.03 -2.63 -10.60
CA LYS A 724 7.35 -4.00 -11.03
C LYS A 724 6.79 -4.35 -12.40
N PHE A 725 5.61 -3.86 -12.78
CA PHE A 725 5.06 -4.08 -14.12
C PHE A 725 6.01 -3.53 -15.20
N TYR A 726 6.46 -2.28 -15.02
CA TYR A 726 7.35 -1.58 -15.95
C TYR A 726 8.74 -2.22 -16.03
N LEU A 727 9.40 -2.42 -14.89
CA LEU A 727 10.76 -3.00 -14.85
C LEU A 727 10.80 -4.47 -15.32
N ARG A 728 9.67 -5.18 -15.28
CA ARG A 728 9.53 -6.51 -15.88
C ARG A 728 9.27 -6.48 -17.39
N GLY A 729 8.95 -5.31 -17.95
CA GLY A 729 8.73 -5.11 -19.38
C GLY A 729 7.27 -5.26 -19.83
N GLY A 730 6.29 -5.05 -18.94
CA GLY A 730 4.87 -5.20 -19.27
C GLY A 730 4.41 -4.33 -20.46
N VAL A 731 4.95 -3.12 -20.59
CA VAL A 731 4.70 -2.23 -21.74
C VAL A 731 5.23 -2.82 -23.04
N TYR A 732 6.44 -3.41 -23.03
CA TYR A 732 7.01 -4.09 -24.19
C TYR A 732 6.14 -5.28 -24.61
N VAL A 733 5.62 -6.05 -23.65
CA VAL A 733 4.74 -7.20 -23.94
C VAL A 733 3.40 -6.77 -24.55
N LEU A 734 2.74 -5.77 -23.98
CA LEU A 734 1.46 -5.28 -24.51
C LEU A 734 1.62 -4.65 -25.89
N ALA A 735 2.66 -3.83 -26.09
CA ALA A 735 2.96 -3.24 -27.40
C ALA A 735 3.28 -4.32 -28.44
N LEU A 736 4.04 -5.35 -28.06
CA LEU A 736 4.35 -6.48 -28.93
C LEU A 736 3.07 -7.23 -29.32
N PHE A 737 2.21 -7.55 -28.35
CA PHE A 737 0.96 -8.24 -28.64
C PHE A 737 0.06 -7.44 -29.57
N ARG A 738 -0.06 -6.12 -29.34
CA ARG A 738 -0.80 -5.20 -30.21
C ARG A 738 -0.36 -5.29 -31.67
N GLU A 739 0.95 -5.31 -31.92
CA GLU A 739 1.49 -5.40 -33.29
C GLU A 739 1.31 -6.78 -33.91
N LEU A 740 1.36 -7.85 -33.10
CA LEU A 740 1.36 -9.21 -33.62
C LEU A 740 -0.03 -9.81 -33.82
N VAL A 741 -1.03 -9.41 -33.03
CA VAL A 741 -2.35 -10.06 -33.05
C VAL A 741 -3.11 -9.84 -34.35
N GLU A 742 -2.88 -8.73 -35.06
CA GLU A 742 -3.45 -8.49 -36.39
C GLU A 742 -2.91 -9.49 -37.43
N ARG A 743 -1.62 -9.83 -37.32
CA ARG A 743 -0.94 -10.78 -38.21
C ARG A 743 -1.19 -12.24 -37.82
N TYR A 744 -1.39 -12.49 -36.53
CA TYR A 744 -1.62 -13.82 -35.96
C TYR A 744 -2.89 -13.82 -35.10
N PRO A 745 -4.08 -13.95 -35.72
CA PRO A 745 -5.37 -13.83 -35.03
C PRO A 745 -5.58 -14.84 -33.90
N ASP A 746 -4.91 -15.99 -33.95
CA ASP A 746 -4.99 -17.02 -32.91
C ASP A 746 -3.92 -16.87 -31.81
N LEU A 747 -3.08 -15.82 -31.87
CA LEU A 747 -2.10 -15.51 -30.84
C LEU A 747 -2.82 -15.14 -29.54
N ARG A 748 -2.41 -15.76 -28.43
CA ARG A 748 -2.95 -15.51 -27.10
C ARG A 748 -1.89 -14.96 -26.17
N LEU A 749 -2.32 -14.17 -25.19
CA LEU A 749 -1.46 -13.63 -24.15
C LEU A 749 -2.08 -13.87 -22.78
N ILE A 750 -1.32 -14.48 -21.87
CA ILE A 750 -1.66 -14.59 -20.46
C ILE A 750 -0.78 -13.59 -19.70
N MET A 751 -1.40 -12.69 -18.95
CA MET A 751 -0.71 -11.74 -18.09
C MET A 751 -1.08 -11.99 -16.64
N ARG A 752 -0.08 -12.32 -15.82
CA ARG A 752 -0.24 -12.46 -14.37
C ARG A 752 0.46 -11.29 -13.68
N THR A 753 -0.28 -10.19 -13.53
CA THR A 753 0.19 -8.93 -12.95
C THR A 753 -1.02 -8.01 -12.72
N PRO A 754 -1.07 -7.22 -11.63
CA PRO A 754 -1.91 -6.02 -11.61
C PRO A 754 -1.41 -5.01 -12.66
N LEU A 755 -2.33 -4.24 -13.25
CA LEU A 755 -1.97 -3.13 -14.14
C LEU A 755 -1.74 -1.83 -13.35
N PRO A 756 -0.62 -1.12 -13.52
CA PRO A 756 -0.35 0.11 -12.79
C PRO A 756 -1.29 1.23 -13.26
N ASP A 757 -1.85 2.03 -12.36
CA ASP A 757 -2.79 3.13 -12.67
C ASP A 757 -2.26 4.13 -13.70
N THR A 758 -0.93 4.21 -13.79
CA THR A 758 -0.21 5.12 -14.67
C THR A 758 0.00 4.57 -16.07
N LEU A 759 -0.43 3.33 -16.35
CA LEU A 759 -0.36 2.72 -17.67
C LEU A 759 -1.20 3.52 -18.67
N GLY A 760 -0.63 3.80 -19.85
CA GLY A 760 -1.29 4.53 -20.91
C GLY A 760 -2.62 3.90 -21.30
N LEU A 761 -3.65 4.73 -21.50
CA LEU A 761 -5.04 4.29 -21.70
C LEU A 761 -5.18 3.26 -22.83
N ALA A 762 -4.45 3.44 -23.94
CA ALA A 762 -4.51 2.53 -25.08
C ALA A 762 -3.99 1.12 -24.75
N LEU A 763 -2.90 1.01 -23.98
CA LEU A 763 -2.36 -0.29 -23.58
C LEU A 763 -3.19 -0.94 -22.47
N ARG A 764 -3.74 -0.13 -21.57
CA ARG A 764 -4.68 -0.59 -20.54
C ARG A 764 -5.96 -1.14 -21.17
N ASP A 765 -6.56 -0.40 -22.11
CA ASP A 765 -7.75 -0.84 -22.83
C ASP A 765 -7.49 -2.16 -23.55
N LEU A 766 -6.40 -2.26 -24.31
CA LEU A 766 -5.97 -3.50 -24.95
C LEU A 766 -5.91 -4.66 -23.95
N ALA A 767 -5.21 -4.48 -22.82
CA ALA A 767 -4.99 -5.52 -21.82
C ALA A 767 -6.31 -6.05 -21.19
N VAL A 768 -7.33 -5.19 -21.10
CA VAL A 768 -8.60 -5.49 -20.42
C VAL A 768 -9.66 -5.99 -21.41
N THR A 769 -9.72 -5.43 -22.62
CA THR A 769 -10.84 -5.66 -23.55
C THR A 769 -10.54 -6.69 -24.63
N HIS A 770 -9.27 -6.92 -24.96
CA HIS A 770 -8.92 -7.80 -26.07
C HIS A 770 -9.22 -9.28 -25.74
N PRO A 771 -10.01 -10.00 -26.55
CA PRO A 771 -10.52 -11.34 -26.21
C PRO A 771 -9.44 -12.42 -26.10
N ASN A 772 -8.30 -12.21 -26.76
CA ASN A 772 -7.14 -13.11 -26.70
C ASN A 772 -6.16 -12.80 -25.55
N ILE A 773 -6.44 -11.78 -24.74
CA ILE A 773 -5.66 -11.49 -23.53
C ILE A 773 -6.41 -12.01 -22.30
N ARG A 774 -5.74 -12.87 -21.52
CA ARG A 774 -6.19 -13.29 -20.21
C ARG A 774 -5.38 -12.57 -19.14
N LEU A 775 -5.98 -11.54 -18.55
CA LEU A 775 -5.40 -10.78 -17.45
C LEU A 775 -5.78 -11.39 -16.09
N ILE A 776 -4.78 -11.61 -15.23
CA ILE A 776 -4.92 -12.12 -13.87
C ILE A 776 -4.20 -11.15 -12.93
N GLU A 777 -4.97 -10.23 -12.35
CA GLU A 777 -4.45 -9.17 -11.47
C GLU A 777 -4.30 -9.63 -10.01
N THR A 778 -4.99 -10.69 -9.63
CA THR A 778 -5.01 -11.20 -8.25
C THR A 778 -3.87 -12.20 -7.98
N LYS A 779 -3.52 -12.35 -6.70
CA LYS A 779 -2.65 -13.44 -6.26
C LYS A 779 -3.38 -14.78 -6.49
N ILE A 780 -2.64 -15.76 -7.00
CA ILE A 780 -3.10 -17.14 -7.22
C ILE A 780 -2.19 -18.11 -6.45
N ASP A 781 -2.71 -19.28 -6.11
CA ASP A 781 -1.93 -20.33 -5.46
C ASP A 781 -0.81 -20.86 -6.39
N TYR A 782 0.15 -21.60 -5.82
CA TYR A 782 1.31 -22.11 -6.57
C TYR A 782 0.93 -23.11 -7.67
N ALA A 783 -0.10 -23.94 -7.47
CA ALA A 783 -0.53 -24.91 -8.48
C ALA A 783 -1.12 -24.17 -9.69
N SER A 784 -2.03 -23.24 -9.44
CA SER A 784 -2.60 -22.34 -10.45
C SER A 784 -1.52 -21.51 -11.16
N TYR A 785 -0.48 -21.05 -10.44
CA TYR A 785 0.65 -20.34 -11.04
C TYR A 785 1.46 -21.22 -11.98
N HIS A 786 1.75 -22.46 -11.59
CA HIS A 786 2.43 -23.43 -12.45
C HIS A 786 1.60 -23.81 -13.68
N ASP A 787 0.27 -23.89 -13.54
CA ASP A 787 -0.63 -24.15 -14.66
C ASP A 787 -0.55 -23.08 -15.75
N LEU A 788 -0.22 -21.82 -15.42
CA LEU A 788 -0.03 -20.78 -16.43
C LEU A 788 1.12 -21.13 -17.39
N PHE A 789 2.24 -21.64 -16.85
CA PHE A 789 3.38 -22.06 -17.66
C PHE A 789 3.02 -23.28 -18.52
N ARG A 790 2.29 -24.27 -17.97
CA ARG A 790 1.81 -25.44 -18.73
C ARG A 790 0.91 -25.06 -19.92
N GLN A 791 0.12 -24.01 -19.75
CA GLN A 791 -0.79 -23.48 -20.78
C GLN A 791 -0.09 -22.64 -21.86
N SER A 792 1.20 -22.34 -21.69
CA SER A 792 1.91 -21.37 -22.51
C SER A 792 3.01 -22.01 -23.36
N ASP A 793 3.27 -21.42 -24.52
CA ASP A 793 4.31 -21.87 -25.45
C ASP A 793 5.59 -21.03 -25.33
N ILE A 794 5.44 -19.74 -25.01
CA ILE A 794 6.55 -18.78 -24.91
C ILE A 794 6.38 -17.98 -23.61
N PHE A 795 7.42 -17.92 -22.79
CA PHE A 795 7.48 -17.07 -21.60
C PHE A 795 8.31 -15.82 -21.91
N LEU A 796 7.73 -14.65 -21.69
CA LEU A 796 8.34 -13.35 -21.95
C LEU A 796 8.83 -12.71 -20.65
N SER A 797 10.12 -12.38 -20.59
CA SER A 797 10.69 -11.51 -19.55
C SER A 797 11.64 -10.48 -20.17
N PRO A 798 11.11 -9.49 -20.92
CA PRO A 798 11.89 -8.36 -21.41
C PRO A 798 12.17 -7.39 -20.26
N SER A 799 12.91 -7.84 -19.24
CA SER A 799 13.06 -7.17 -17.95
C SER A 799 14.42 -6.50 -17.77
N THR A 800 14.52 -5.61 -16.78
CA THR A 800 15.75 -4.91 -16.39
C THR A 800 16.71 -5.74 -15.53
N GLY A 801 16.27 -6.93 -15.08
CA GLY A 801 17.07 -7.90 -14.36
C GLY A 801 16.55 -9.32 -14.56
N PHE A 802 17.31 -10.30 -14.10
CA PHE A 802 16.99 -11.71 -14.29
C PHE A 802 16.01 -12.21 -13.21
N TYR A 803 14.97 -12.93 -13.63
CA TYR A 803 13.99 -13.51 -12.72
C TYR A 803 14.05 -15.04 -12.79
N MET A 804 15.04 -15.60 -12.07
CA MET A 804 15.40 -17.02 -12.10
C MET A 804 14.21 -17.96 -11.89
N ASN A 805 13.40 -17.77 -10.86
CA ASN A 805 12.30 -18.70 -10.54
C ASN A 805 11.23 -18.79 -11.63
N SER A 806 10.84 -17.66 -12.24
CA SER A 806 9.87 -17.66 -13.34
C SER A 806 10.46 -18.33 -14.58
N THR A 807 11.76 -18.13 -14.81
CA THR A 807 12.50 -18.81 -15.90
C THR A 807 12.57 -20.31 -15.69
N LEU A 808 12.92 -20.77 -14.47
CA LEU A 808 12.92 -22.20 -14.13
C LEU A 808 11.55 -22.84 -14.35
N ASN A 809 10.47 -22.17 -13.93
CA ASN A 809 9.12 -22.67 -14.14
C ASN A 809 8.75 -22.72 -15.63
N ALA A 810 9.16 -21.74 -16.43
CA ALA A 810 8.96 -21.77 -17.87
C ALA A 810 9.66 -22.98 -18.51
N MET A 811 10.94 -23.17 -18.19
CA MET A 811 11.73 -24.31 -18.66
C MET A 811 11.14 -25.64 -18.20
N ARG A 812 10.74 -25.75 -16.93
CA ARG A 812 10.13 -26.94 -16.32
C ARG A 812 8.89 -27.41 -17.05
N TYR A 813 8.07 -26.48 -17.54
CA TYR A 813 6.79 -26.77 -18.19
C TYR A 813 6.83 -26.58 -19.71
N GLY A 814 8.01 -26.36 -20.29
CA GLY A 814 8.22 -26.28 -21.73
C GLY A 814 7.77 -24.97 -22.39
N ALA A 815 7.50 -23.91 -21.63
CA ALA A 815 7.32 -22.58 -22.20
C ALA A 815 8.70 -22.00 -22.54
N VAL A 816 8.98 -21.73 -23.82
CA VAL A 816 10.30 -21.26 -24.27
C VAL A 816 10.58 -19.88 -23.68
N PRO A 817 11.64 -19.72 -22.86
CA PRO A 817 11.98 -18.42 -22.29
C PRO A 817 12.58 -17.49 -23.34
N VAL A 818 12.01 -16.29 -23.46
CA VAL A 818 12.55 -15.16 -24.25
C VAL A 818 12.81 -14.02 -23.27
N LEU A 819 14.09 -13.77 -22.99
CA LEU A 819 14.53 -12.90 -21.91
C LEU A 819 15.43 -11.79 -22.43
N THR A 820 15.45 -10.63 -21.76
CA THR A 820 16.55 -9.69 -21.97
C THR A 820 17.85 -10.26 -21.37
N ASP A 821 18.95 -10.19 -22.12
CA ASP A 821 20.28 -10.62 -21.68
C ASP A 821 20.77 -9.73 -20.53
N THR A 822 20.58 -10.23 -19.31
CA THR A 822 20.94 -9.57 -18.05
C THR A 822 21.86 -10.48 -17.24
N PHE A 823 22.49 -9.92 -16.20
CA PHE A 823 23.37 -10.66 -15.31
C PHE A 823 22.69 -11.92 -14.78
N GLY A 824 23.36 -13.07 -14.93
CA GLY A 824 22.87 -14.39 -14.50
C GLY A 824 22.07 -15.18 -15.54
N CYS A 825 21.59 -14.57 -16.63
CA CYS A 825 20.81 -15.28 -17.65
C CYS A 825 21.58 -16.42 -18.32
N ARG A 826 22.85 -16.17 -18.67
CA ARG A 826 23.70 -17.09 -19.45
C ARG A 826 24.09 -18.35 -18.68
N ASP A 827 23.94 -18.36 -17.37
CA ASP A 827 24.17 -19.56 -16.54
C ASP A 827 23.06 -20.61 -16.71
N MET A 828 21.95 -20.25 -17.36
CA MET A 828 20.77 -21.10 -17.51
C MET A 828 20.26 -21.12 -18.94
N ILE A 829 20.37 -20.00 -19.65
CA ILE A 829 19.90 -19.85 -21.03
C ILE A 829 21.10 -19.80 -21.98
N ALA A 830 21.23 -20.86 -22.77
CA ALA A 830 22.07 -20.88 -23.96
C ALA A 830 21.22 -20.42 -25.15
N ASP A 831 21.49 -19.21 -25.64
CA ASP A 831 20.73 -18.59 -26.73
C ASP A 831 20.65 -19.51 -27.96
N GLY A 832 19.44 -19.68 -28.48
CA GLY A 832 19.17 -20.55 -29.64
C GLY A 832 19.20 -22.05 -29.34
N ARG A 833 19.44 -22.47 -28.09
CA ARG A 833 19.45 -23.89 -27.68
C ARG A 833 18.31 -24.25 -26.72
N ASN A 834 18.12 -23.50 -25.64
CA ASN A 834 17.12 -23.78 -24.60
C ASN A 834 16.25 -22.55 -24.24
N GLY A 835 16.38 -21.50 -25.05
CA GLY A 835 15.72 -20.21 -24.89
C GLY A 835 16.26 -19.21 -25.89
N VAL A 836 15.79 -17.97 -25.81
CA VAL A 836 16.26 -16.85 -26.63
C VAL A 836 16.65 -15.68 -25.75
N LEU A 837 17.85 -15.13 -25.97
CA LEU A 837 18.34 -13.94 -25.30
C LEU A 837 18.28 -12.73 -26.23
N VAL A 838 17.63 -11.68 -25.77
CA VAL A 838 17.52 -10.40 -26.47
C VAL A 838 18.49 -9.41 -25.81
N ALA A 839 19.45 -8.86 -26.56
CA ALA A 839 20.45 -7.96 -25.99
C ALA A 839 19.80 -6.72 -25.31
N MET A 840 20.23 -6.41 -24.09
CA MET A 840 19.92 -5.16 -23.39
C MET A 840 20.51 -3.97 -24.16
N PRO A 841 19.88 -2.77 -24.17
CA PRO A 841 20.51 -1.57 -24.68
C PRO A 841 21.85 -1.32 -23.96
N PRO A 842 22.95 -1.04 -24.68
CA PRO A 842 24.28 -0.90 -24.08
C PRO A 842 24.34 0.15 -22.96
N ASP A 843 23.60 1.25 -23.10
CA ASP A 843 23.61 2.35 -22.13
C ASP A 843 22.63 2.15 -20.96
N ALA A 844 21.72 1.17 -21.04
CA ALA A 844 20.71 0.96 -20.00
C ALA A 844 21.30 0.30 -18.75
N LEU A 845 22.33 -0.53 -18.91
CA LEU A 845 23.04 -1.21 -17.82
C LEU A 845 24.50 -1.39 -18.22
N VAL A 846 25.39 -0.63 -17.57
CA VAL A 846 26.83 -0.65 -17.80
C VAL A 846 27.51 -1.10 -16.51
N ILE A 847 28.31 -2.17 -16.62
CA ILE A 847 29.15 -2.66 -15.53
C ILE A 847 30.59 -2.70 -16.03
N ASP A 848 31.39 -1.72 -15.63
CA ASP A 848 32.84 -1.71 -15.83
C ASP A 848 33.49 -2.15 -14.52
N ALA A 849 33.57 -3.48 -14.36
CA ALA A 849 34.09 -4.08 -13.14
C ALA A 849 35.56 -3.70 -12.90
N ASP A 850 36.37 -3.56 -13.96
CA ASP A 850 37.79 -3.28 -13.81
C ASP A 850 38.04 -1.83 -13.32
N ARG A 851 37.12 -0.90 -13.64
CA ARG A 851 37.12 0.46 -13.08
C ARG A 851 36.30 0.61 -11.79
N GLY A 852 35.66 -0.45 -11.32
CA GLY A 852 34.72 -0.40 -10.20
C GLY A 852 33.58 0.59 -10.44
N ALA A 853 33.05 0.61 -11.66
CA ALA A 853 31.99 1.50 -12.09
C ALA A 853 30.75 0.72 -12.53
N TYR A 854 29.60 1.23 -12.10
CA TYR A 854 28.29 0.69 -12.37
C TYR A 854 27.36 1.84 -12.71
N SER A 855 26.59 1.72 -13.79
CA SER A 855 25.48 2.63 -14.05
C SER A 855 24.31 1.92 -14.70
N GLN A 856 23.12 2.37 -14.38
CA GLN A 856 21.89 1.94 -15.01
C GLN A 856 20.96 3.12 -15.26
N ASP A 857 20.22 3.05 -16.36
CA ASP A 857 19.14 3.98 -16.69
C ASP A 857 17.96 3.20 -17.29
N PHE A 858 16.97 2.92 -16.44
CA PHE A 858 15.78 2.18 -16.81
C PHE A 858 14.58 3.08 -17.07
N ARG A 859 14.78 4.40 -17.25
CA ARG A 859 13.66 5.32 -17.56
C ARG A 859 12.94 4.92 -18.85
N GLY A 860 13.65 4.33 -19.82
CA GLY A 860 13.04 3.76 -21.03
C GLY A 860 12.03 2.63 -20.76
N PHE A 861 12.17 1.89 -19.67
CA PHE A 861 11.20 0.86 -19.25
C PHE A 861 9.99 1.45 -18.53
N MET A 862 10.10 2.68 -18.01
CA MET A 862 9.06 3.35 -17.22
C MET A 862 8.08 4.19 -18.06
N ARG A 863 8.17 4.13 -19.40
CA ARG A 863 7.27 4.88 -20.28
C ARG A 863 5.88 4.23 -20.29
N PRO A 864 4.79 4.99 -20.06
CA PRO A 864 3.45 4.42 -19.87
C PRO A 864 2.75 4.02 -21.17
N ASP A 865 3.05 4.69 -22.28
CA ASP A 865 2.27 4.57 -23.52
C ASP A 865 2.90 3.64 -24.56
N GLU A 866 4.22 3.50 -24.52
CA GLU A 866 4.98 2.80 -25.56
C GLU A 866 6.35 2.32 -25.05
N PRO A 867 6.96 1.32 -25.70
CA PRO A 867 8.33 0.91 -25.44
C PRO A 867 9.30 2.09 -25.57
N GLY A 868 10.16 2.31 -24.56
CA GLY A 868 11.11 3.43 -24.58
C GLY A 868 12.36 3.20 -25.40
N ASP A 869 12.68 1.96 -25.75
CA ASP A 869 13.83 1.62 -26.61
C ASP A 869 13.35 0.86 -27.86
N PRO A 870 13.32 1.52 -29.04
CA PRO A 870 12.89 0.90 -30.29
C PRO A 870 13.76 -0.28 -30.73
N ALA A 871 15.06 -0.27 -30.41
CA ALA A 871 15.97 -1.32 -30.83
C ALA A 871 15.78 -2.59 -30.00
N LEU A 872 15.61 -2.47 -28.68
CA LEU A 872 15.22 -3.57 -27.81
C LEU A 872 13.87 -4.14 -28.23
N PHE A 873 12.88 -3.28 -28.47
CA PHE A 873 11.55 -3.70 -28.90
C PHE A 873 11.59 -4.43 -30.26
N GLY A 874 12.38 -3.93 -31.22
CA GLY A 874 12.60 -4.57 -32.51
C GLY A 874 13.20 -5.99 -32.39
N ARG A 875 14.24 -6.15 -31.57
CA ARG A 875 14.85 -7.48 -31.32
C ARG A 875 13.90 -8.44 -30.61
N LEU A 876 13.13 -7.95 -29.62
CA LEU A 876 12.10 -8.75 -28.95
C LEU A 876 11.04 -9.24 -29.94
N ARG A 877 10.59 -8.35 -30.83
CA ARG A 877 9.64 -8.68 -31.90
C ARG A 877 10.20 -9.74 -32.84
N GLU A 878 11.44 -9.60 -33.31
CA GLU A 878 12.09 -10.59 -34.18
C GLU A 878 12.22 -11.97 -33.50
N ALA A 879 12.62 -12.00 -32.23
CA ALA A 879 12.71 -13.23 -31.45
C ALA A 879 11.36 -13.95 -31.35
N VAL A 880 10.30 -13.22 -30.99
CA VAL A 880 8.96 -13.81 -30.81
C VAL A 880 8.35 -14.21 -32.15
N VAL A 881 8.46 -13.39 -33.19
CA VAL A 881 8.00 -13.73 -34.55
C VAL A 881 8.72 -14.98 -35.06
N GLY A 882 10.04 -15.09 -34.88
CA GLY A 882 10.80 -16.25 -35.27
C GLY A 882 10.30 -17.54 -34.59
N LEU A 883 9.87 -17.48 -33.33
CA LEU A 883 9.29 -18.62 -32.63
C LEU A 883 7.84 -18.91 -33.03
N ILE A 884 7.05 -17.90 -33.38
CA ILE A 884 5.67 -18.07 -33.86
C ILE A 884 5.68 -18.76 -35.24
N GLU A 885 6.50 -18.26 -36.18
CA GLU A 885 6.58 -18.74 -37.57
C GLU A 885 7.27 -20.11 -37.71
N ASN A 886 8.07 -20.54 -36.72
CA ASN A 886 8.84 -21.79 -36.76
C ASN A 886 8.46 -22.72 -35.59
N PRO A 887 7.34 -23.47 -35.68
CA PRO A 887 6.86 -24.33 -34.60
C PRO A 887 7.83 -25.46 -34.23
N ASP A 888 8.52 -26.04 -35.21
CA ASP A 888 9.53 -27.10 -34.98
C ASP A 888 10.67 -26.58 -34.11
N ARG A 889 11.23 -25.41 -34.47
CA ARG A 889 12.26 -24.73 -33.68
C ARG A 889 11.76 -24.42 -32.26
N ARG A 890 10.52 -23.94 -32.11
CA ARG A 890 9.93 -23.68 -30.79
C ARG A 890 9.82 -24.96 -29.96
N GLN A 891 9.44 -26.08 -30.58
CA GLN A 891 9.37 -27.38 -29.92
C GLN A 891 10.75 -27.92 -29.53
N GLU A 892 11.76 -27.77 -30.39
CA GLU A 892 13.15 -28.14 -30.10
C GLU A 892 13.68 -27.39 -28.87
N LEU A 893 13.53 -26.06 -28.84
CA LEU A 893 13.93 -25.22 -27.70
C LEU A 893 13.17 -25.61 -26.42
N SER A 894 11.87 -25.90 -26.53
CA SER A 894 11.02 -26.32 -25.42
C SER A 894 11.50 -27.64 -24.81
N HIS A 895 11.79 -28.64 -25.65
CA HIS A 895 12.33 -29.92 -25.21
C HIS A 895 13.69 -29.76 -24.53
N GLN A 896 14.58 -28.95 -25.12
CA GLN A 896 15.90 -28.72 -24.53
C GLN A 896 15.82 -27.94 -23.22
N ALA A 897 14.90 -26.99 -23.09
CA ALA A 897 14.65 -26.27 -21.84
C ALA A 897 14.21 -27.21 -20.71
N MET A 898 13.27 -28.13 -21.00
CA MET A 898 12.83 -29.13 -20.03
C MET A 898 13.97 -30.09 -19.64
N ASP A 899 14.77 -30.54 -20.61
CA ASP A 899 15.88 -31.45 -20.36
C ASP A 899 16.96 -30.78 -19.50
N ASP A 900 17.35 -29.54 -19.81
CA ASP A 900 18.33 -28.78 -19.05
C ASP A 900 17.81 -28.45 -17.62
N HIS A 901 16.52 -28.12 -17.46
CA HIS A 901 15.95 -27.93 -16.12
C HIS A 901 16.01 -29.21 -15.28
N ALA A 902 15.76 -30.37 -15.88
CA ALA A 902 15.67 -31.64 -15.17
C ALA A 902 17.03 -32.31 -14.92
N ARG A 903 17.98 -32.17 -15.85
CA ARG A 903 19.31 -32.81 -15.77
C ARG A 903 20.43 -31.87 -15.37
N GLY A 904 20.14 -30.57 -15.28
CA GLY A 904 21.13 -29.53 -15.01
C GLY A 904 21.56 -28.80 -16.30
N PHE A 905 22.17 -27.64 -16.12
CA PHE A 905 22.50 -26.71 -17.20
C PHE A 905 23.91 -26.99 -17.74
N PRO A 906 24.07 -27.36 -19.02
CA PRO A 906 25.40 -27.65 -19.57
C PRO A 906 26.32 -26.42 -19.54
N GLY A 907 27.57 -26.63 -19.15
CA GLY A 907 28.58 -25.56 -19.03
C GLY A 907 28.51 -24.75 -17.74
N ARG A 908 27.46 -24.91 -16.94
CA ARG A 908 27.36 -24.29 -15.61
C ARG A 908 28.25 -25.06 -14.61
N PRO A 909 29.15 -24.40 -13.87
CA PRO A 909 29.97 -25.05 -12.86
C PRO A 909 29.13 -25.46 -11.66
N GLN A 910 29.56 -26.51 -10.97
CA GLN A 910 28.93 -26.94 -9.74
C GLN A 910 29.25 -25.94 -8.62
N GLY A 911 28.21 -25.34 -8.05
CA GLY A 911 28.34 -24.46 -6.88
C GLY A 911 28.62 -25.25 -5.60
N ARG A 912 28.77 -24.53 -4.49
CA ARG A 912 28.87 -25.14 -3.15
C ARG A 912 27.46 -25.31 -2.56
N PRO A 913 27.17 -26.43 -1.88
CA PRO A 913 25.94 -26.54 -1.10
C PRO A 913 25.85 -25.42 -0.07
N ILE A 914 24.69 -24.75 0.05
CA ILE A 914 24.53 -23.62 0.96
C ILE A 914 24.83 -24.01 2.42
N THR A 915 24.47 -25.23 2.82
CA THR A 915 24.79 -25.81 4.13
C THR A 915 26.27 -25.73 4.46
N ASN A 916 27.14 -25.98 3.47
CA ASN A 916 28.60 -25.95 3.67
C ASN A 916 29.12 -24.52 3.82
N ILE A 917 28.56 -23.57 3.06
CA ILE A 917 28.89 -22.14 3.18
C ILE A 917 28.51 -21.66 4.59
N LEU A 918 27.27 -21.94 5.04
CA LEU A 918 26.78 -21.50 6.35
C LEU A 918 27.51 -22.18 7.51
N LYS A 919 27.82 -23.49 7.43
CA LYS A 919 28.61 -24.19 8.46
C LYS A 919 30.03 -23.66 8.56
N GLN A 920 30.67 -23.34 7.44
CA GLN A 920 32.00 -22.71 7.44
C GLN A 920 31.94 -21.31 8.05
N ALA A 921 30.90 -20.53 7.74
CA ALA A 921 30.69 -19.22 8.34
C ALA A 921 30.51 -19.34 9.86
N LEU A 922 29.66 -20.25 10.35
CA LEU A 922 29.47 -20.51 11.77
C LEU A 922 30.78 -20.94 12.47
N ALA A 923 31.62 -21.77 11.83
CA ALA A 923 32.92 -22.13 12.38
C ALA A 923 33.87 -20.92 12.46
N SER A 924 33.85 -20.04 11.45
CA SER A 924 34.66 -18.83 11.44
C SER A 924 34.22 -17.83 12.51
N GLU A 925 32.91 -17.75 12.76
CA GLU A 925 32.32 -16.95 13.84
C GLU A 925 32.85 -17.38 15.22
N GLN A 926 32.91 -18.69 15.47
CA GLN A 926 33.47 -19.23 16.72
C GLN A 926 34.94 -18.85 16.91
N VAL A 927 35.73 -18.84 15.84
CA VAL A 927 37.13 -18.40 15.87
C VAL A 927 37.22 -16.90 16.20
N LEU A 928 36.34 -16.07 15.63
CA LEU A 928 36.28 -14.64 15.94
C LEU A 928 35.93 -14.39 17.42
N ARG A 929 35.03 -15.17 18.02
CA ARG A 929 34.69 -15.06 19.45
C ARG A 929 35.84 -15.39 20.41
N GLN A 930 36.75 -16.25 19.98
CA GLN A 930 37.92 -16.67 20.78
C GLN A 930 39.03 -15.62 20.78
N GLN A 931 38.97 -14.65 19.88
CA GLN A 931 39.80 -13.45 19.84
C GLN A 931 39.01 -12.33 20.56
N GLU A 932 39.62 -11.61 21.50
CA GLU A 932 38.96 -10.73 22.51
C GLU A 932 37.72 -9.89 22.06
N PRO A 933 36.77 -9.55 22.97
CA PRO A 933 35.42 -9.07 22.66
C PRO A 933 35.32 -7.58 22.25
N HIS A 934 36.31 -7.07 21.53
CA HIS A 934 36.25 -5.75 20.93
C HIS A 934 36.27 -5.88 19.41
N ILE A 935 35.28 -5.28 18.76
CA ILE A 935 35.24 -5.11 17.31
C ILE A 935 36.49 -4.29 16.93
N VAL A 936 37.55 -4.99 16.54
CA VAL A 936 38.74 -4.40 15.92
C VAL A 936 38.51 -4.52 14.42
N LEU A 937 38.11 -3.42 13.78
CA LEU A 937 38.31 -3.31 12.34
C LEU A 937 39.80 -3.53 12.06
N PRO A 938 40.17 -4.34 11.06
CA PRO A 938 41.51 -4.89 10.98
C PRO A 938 42.56 -3.77 10.98
N ALA A 939 43.60 -3.95 11.79
CA ALA A 939 44.70 -2.98 11.95
C ALA A 939 45.39 -2.62 10.61
N SER A 940 45.20 -3.44 9.56
CA SER A 940 45.65 -3.16 8.20
C SER A 940 45.04 -1.89 7.58
N TRP A 941 44.01 -1.30 8.19
CA TRP A 941 43.40 -0.05 7.73
C TRP A 941 44.19 1.19 8.17
N LYS A 942 45.25 1.03 8.99
CA LYS A 942 46.18 2.11 9.36
C LYS A 942 47.44 2.17 8.50
N SER A 943 47.63 1.28 7.52
CA SER A 943 48.84 1.31 6.68
C SER A 943 48.64 0.62 5.34
N SER A 944 48.29 1.39 4.30
CA SER A 944 48.79 1.19 2.93
C SER A 944 48.18 2.24 1.98
N VAL A 945 48.65 3.49 2.08
CA VAL A 945 48.94 4.41 0.96
C VAL A 945 49.79 5.53 1.57
N LEU A 946 51.11 5.34 1.52
CA LEU A 946 52.06 6.38 1.16
C LEU A 946 52.60 5.99 -0.21
#